data_AF-A0A2T2V9K1-F1
#
_entry.id   AF-A0A2T2V9K1-F1
#
_cell.length_a   1.000
_cell.length_b   1.000
_cell.length_c   1.000
_cell.angle_alpha   90.00
_cell.angle_beta   90.00
_cell.angle_gamma   90.00
#
_symmetry.space_group_name_H-M   'P 1'
#
loop_
_entity.id
_entity.type
_entity.pdbx_description
1 polymer ?
#
loop_
_entity_poly.entity_id
_entity_poly.type
_entity_poly.pdbx_seq_one_letter_code
_entity_poly.pdbx_strand_id
1 'polypeptide(L)'
;MMPACPPRLCAVSMSMAAWTAGLLVGLLLVFVPRDAPGQTTIFDEPFDDDSQFDVTQGMLAQNGDAEYFILAQNASPEINKSYAGSGTNFLAGQNIDEVGSDPAQIEWTGINISGESGLEFTGEFGEVLDGSGDIEESDFLRVEYQIDGGGYQTLIEFRGDPNDEFAVDTDGDDVGDGQSISSNDGLLVSFMRNISGTGSTLDFRFTASVGAADEDFAIDDFSITSSPAVQFTASSGSVNEADGSTALTVEILNPDGNEVDVDVVFDTGNSSADQSDFQDRFPATGTDTTITFGSGANDGDTKTVPLNLNENDGTEGEETAQFDLQNLSMGGDATIGAPSTFDLTIQDVVSEHDGDVLITELSPNPGGSDSGKEYIELYNVTESDITLDGWTLREQGGDDDDLDGVTVPARGFAALCEDDDPSSNGGINNCDIDYVNSITLVNSGDEIIIEDDTNSEIDRVNYDGGTNWPDPNGQAMIFTGTTENNNGDNWTLATERERGYTQDESGDDGSPGRNGTGQTLQPTTEITGSAGWRMVSAPMSSVNADTLAQVSLVQGVDGHFPNAAPNLYQWPGGTDDNEDWDASFSATDDLTGSGAPSGAAGGFIWYLYDAAETEFTDTPPFTLSVPGAPRTSDVTTSSLSGESSGNSAFHLLGNPYAQSFDLSALNLSNQDAIEHE
;
A
#
# COMPACT_ATOMS: atom_id res chain seq x y z
N MET A 1 -45.89 -14.79 -78.68
CA MET A 1 -44.63 -14.81 -79.43
C MET A 1 -43.51 -14.52 -78.44
N MET A 2 -42.61 -15.48 -78.22
CA MET A 2 -41.37 -15.33 -77.42
C MET A 2 -40.36 -14.40 -78.14
N PRO A 3 -39.18 -14.04 -77.57
CA PRO A 3 -38.86 -13.58 -76.20
C PRO A 3 -37.83 -12.41 -76.21
N ALA A 4 -37.46 -11.91 -75.02
CA ALA A 4 -36.09 -11.45 -74.71
C ALA A 4 -35.78 -11.72 -73.23
N CYS A 5 -34.65 -12.38 -72.97
CA CYS A 5 -34.16 -12.86 -71.67
C CYS A 5 -32.94 -12.03 -71.24
N PRO A 6 -32.72 -11.70 -69.95
CA PRO A 6 -31.45 -11.19 -69.43
C PRO A 6 -30.58 -12.32 -68.83
N PRO A 7 -29.25 -12.13 -68.67
CA PRO A 7 -28.39 -13.18 -68.11
C PRO A 7 -28.25 -13.06 -66.59
N ARG A 8 -28.32 -14.22 -65.93
CA ARG A 8 -27.76 -14.51 -64.59
C ARG A 8 -27.12 -15.91 -64.63
N LEU A 9 -25.98 -16.03 -63.95
CA LEU A 9 -25.38 -17.22 -63.31
C LEU A 9 -25.13 -18.48 -64.15
N CYS A 10 -23.88 -18.97 -64.14
CA CYS A 10 -23.55 -20.24 -63.46
C CYS A 10 -22.05 -20.58 -63.58
N ALA A 11 -21.58 -21.26 -62.53
CA ALA A 11 -20.31 -21.95 -62.41
C ALA A 11 -20.09 -23.00 -63.52
N VAL A 12 -18.82 -23.30 -63.80
CA VAL A 12 -18.39 -24.53 -64.46
C VAL A 12 -17.09 -25.02 -63.80
N SER A 13 -17.10 -26.27 -63.35
CA SER A 13 -15.91 -27.04 -62.99
C SER A 13 -15.21 -27.56 -64.25
N MET A 14 -13.90 -27.81 -64.20
CA MET A 14 -13.26 -28.74 -65.15
C MET A 14 -11.90 -29.27 -64.66
N SER A 15 -11.90 -30.58 -64.38
CA SER A 15 -11.02 -31.64 -64.89
C SER A 15 -9.48 -31.48 -64.90
N MET A 16 -8.85 -32.50 -64.29
CA MET A 16 -7.46 -32.95 -64.43
C MET A 16 -6.90 -32.95 -65.86
N ALA A 17 -5.64 -32.54 -65.99
CA ALA A 17 -4.70 -33.05 -66.97
C ALA A 17 -3.29 -33.10 -66.36
N ALA A 18 -2.71 -34.31 -66.33
CA ALA A 18 -1.35 -34.57 -65.87
C ALA A 18 -0.33 -34.11 -66.91
N TRP A 19 0.68 -33.35 -66.49
CA TRP A 19 1.97 -33.23 -67.16
C TRP A 19 3.07 -33.26 -66.10
N THR A 20 3.97 -34.23 -66.26
CA THR A 20 5.15 -34.51 -65.44
C THR A 20 6.13 -33.34 -65.46
N ALA A 21 6.45 -32.78 -64.30
CA ALA A 21 7.55 -31.84 -64.10
C ALA A 21 8.51 -32.40 -63.03
N GLY A 22 9.80 -32.38 -63.35
CA GLY A 22 10.87 -32.89 -62.51
C GLY A 22 10.92 -32.20 -61.15
N LEU A 23 11.18 -33.02 -60.13
CA LEU A 23 11.35 -32.64 -58.75
C LEU A 23 12.61 -31.76 -58.61
N LEU A 24 12.42 -30.47 -58.39
CA LEU A 24 13.39 -29.60 -57.73
C LEU A 24 12.71 -29.15 -56.44
N VAL A 25 13.00 -29.83 -55.33
CA VAL A 25 12.52 -29.41 -54.00
C VAL A 25 13.34 -28.20 -53.61
N GLY A 26 12.80 -27.01 -53.85
CA GLY A 26 13.16 -25.83 -53.08
C GLY A 26 12.43 -25.93 -51.75
N LEU A 27 13.20 -26.14 -50.69
CA LEU A 27 12.74 -26.09 -49.31
C LEU A 27 12.19 -24.67 -49.05
N LEU A 28 10.87 -24.52 -49.07
CA LEU A 28 10.20 -23.32 -48.59
C LEU A 28 10.17 -23.44 -47.06
N LEU A 29 11.12 -22.78 -46.38
CA LEU A 29 11.07 -22.54 -44.94
C LEU A 29 9.77 -21.78 -44.65
N VAL A 30 8.82 -22.48 -44.04
CA VAL A 30 7.70 -21.85 -43.35
C VAL A 30 8.24 -21.44 -42.00
N PHE A 31 8.47 -20.14 -41.80
CA PHE A 31 8.60 -19.57 -40.46
C PHE A 31 7.25 -19.76 -39.78
N VAL A 32 7.17 -20.68 -38.82
CA VAL A 32 6.17 -20.63 -37.77
C VAL A 32 6.71 -19.57 -36.79
N PRO A 33 5.97 -18.50 -36.46
CA PRO A 33 6.40 -17.60 -35.39
C PRO A 33 6.60 -18.44 -34.11
N ARG A 34 7.77 -18.28 -33.48
CA ARG A 34 8.19 -18.99 -32.27
C ARG A 34 7.34 -18.58 -31.06
N ASP A 35 6.78 -17.37 -31.07
CA ASP A 35 6.00 -16.82 -29.97
C ASP A 35 4.51 -17.12 -30.11
N ALA A 36 3.83 -17.27 -28.97
CA ALA A 36 2.39 -17.10 -28.95
C ALA A 36 2.04 -15.68 -29.47
N PRO A 37 0.87 -15.47 -30.08
CA PRO A 37 0.43 -14.12 -30.42
C PRO A 37 0.60 -13.19 -29.21
N GLY A 38 1.23 -12.03 -29.43
CA GLY A 38 1.32 -10.89 -28.51
C GLY A 38 2.32 -10.97 -27.35
N GLN A 39 3.21 -11.95 -27.35
CA GLN A 39 4.40 -11.96 -26.49
C GLN A 39 5.55 -11.18 -27.15
N THR A 40 6.32 -10.42 -26.36
CA THR A 40 7.50 -9.67 -26.81
C THR A 40 8.76 -10.44 -26.41
N THR A 41 9.59 -10.83 -27.38
CA THR A 41 10.90 -11.41 -27.11
C THR A 41 11.88 -10.33 -26.67
N ILE A 42 12.39 -10.44 -25.45
CA ILE A 42 13.38 -9.55 -24.84
C ILE A 42 14.79 -10.08 -25.10
N PHE A 43 14.97 -11.39 -25.01
CA PHE A 43 16.24 -12.08 -25.17
C PHE A 43 16.05 -13.47 -25.77
N ASP A 44 16.98 -13.93 -26.60
CA ASP A 44 16.95 -15.25 -27.27
C ASP A 44 18.39 -15.78 -27.42
N GLU A 45 18.67 -16.90 -26.76
CA GLU A 45 19.92 -17.67 -26.83
C GLU A 45 19.65 -19.01 -27.52
N PRO A 46 19.96 -19.11 -28.82
CA PRO A 46 19.82 -20.34 -29.60
C PRO A 46 21.07 -21.24 -29.54
N PHE A 47 22.07 -20.90 -28.74
CA PHE A 47 23.35 -21.61 -28.57
C PHE A 47 24.14 -21.83 -29.87
N ASP A 48 24.01 -20.92 -30.84
CA ASP A 48 24.69 -21.01 -32.14
C ASP A 48 26.16 -20.56 -32.09
N ASP A 49 26.51 -19.66 -31.16
CA ASP A 49 27.87 -19.30 -30.80
C ASP A 49 27.98 -18.86 -29.32
N ASP A 50 29.17 -18.45 -28.88
CA ASP A 50 29.47 -18.00 -27.51
C ASP A 50 29.48 -16.46 -27.38
N SER A 51 28.87 -15.72 -28.32
CA SER A 51 28.97 -14.25 -28.33
C SER A 51 28.02 -13.54 -27.36
N GLN A 52 27.00 -14.24 -26.84
CA GLN A 52 25.98 -13.68 -25.97
C GLN A 52 26.22 -13.96 -24.47
N PHE A 53 27.10 -14.90 -24.13
CA PHE A 53 27.43 -15.24 -22.74
C PHE A 53 28.94 -15.24 -22.49
N ASP A 54 29.29 -15.06 -21.22
CA ASP A 54 30.65 -15.22 -20.73
C ASP A 54 30.76 -16.50 -19.88
N VAL A 55 31.83 -17.28 -20.08
CA VAL A 55 32.16 -18.40 -19.18
C VAL A 55 32.87 -17.84 -17.95
N THR A 56 32.20 -17.85 -16.80
CA THR A 56 32.70 -17.26 -15.55
C THR A 56 33.38 -18.27 -14.64
N GLN A 57 33.04 -19.55 -14.76
CA GLN A 57 33.71 -20.66 -14.09
C GLN A 57 33.90 -21.84 -15.06
N GLY A 58 35.11 -22.40 -15.10
CA GLY A 58 35.45 -23.46 -16.05
C GLY A 58 35.89 -22.92 -17.41
N MET A 59 35.66 -23.71 -18.46
CA MET A 59 35.95 -23.33 -19.84
C MET A 59 35.17 -24.20 -20.83
N LEU A 60 34.80 -23.65 -21.99
CA LEU A 60 34.28 -24.46 -23.09
C LEU A 60 35.41 -25.30 -23.70
N ALA A 61 35.45 -26.60 -23.37
CA ALA A 61 36.50 -27.53 -23.76
C ALA A 61 36.01 -28.97 -23.79
N GLN A 62 36.78 -29.83 -24.46
CA GLN A 62 36.58 -31.27 -24.47
C GLN A 62 37.92 -32.01 -24.38
N ASN A 63 37.88 -33.22 -23.81
CA ASN A 63 38.96 -34.18 -23.80
C ASN A 63 38.42 -35.53 -24.25
N GLY A 64 38.61 -35.88 -25.52
CA GLY A 64 37.91 -37.05 -26.08
C GLY A 64 36.44 -36.74 -26.34
N ASP A 65 35.62 -37.78 -26.36
CA ASP A 65 34.18 -37.73 -26.64
C ASP A 65 33.32 -37.93 -25.39
N ALA A 66 33.90 -38.26 -24.23
CA ALA A 66 33.19 -38.56 -22.98
C ALA A 66 33.45 -37.56 -21.84
N GLU A 67 34.34 -36.58 -22.05
CA GLU A 67 34.61 -35.51 -21.09
C GLU A 67 34.54 -34.18 -21.84
N TYR A 68 33.51 -33.37 -21.54
CA TYR A 68 33.26 -32.12 -22.27
C TYR A 68 32.39 -31.13 -21.50
N PHE A 69 32.56 -29.85 -21.81
CA PHE A 69 31.60 -28.77 -21.59
C PHE A 69 31.70 -27.87 -22.81
N ILE A 70 30.75 -27.95 -23.74
CA ILE A 70 30.91 -27.39 -25.10
C ILE A 70 29.61 -26.85 -25.66
N LEU A 71 29.74 -25.96 -26.65
CA LEU A 71 28.69 -25.73 -27.65
C LEU A 71 28.78 -26.82 -28.73
N ALA A 72 27.83 -27.75 -28.75
CA ALA A 72 27.72 -28.78 -29.77
C ALA A 72 27.01 -28.20 -31.00
N GLN A 73 27.74 -27.91 -32.08
CA GLN A 73 27.22 -27.23 -33.27
C GLN A 73 27.22 -28.15 -34.49
N ASN A 74 26.05 -28.38 -35.09
CA ASN A 74 25.87 -29.24 -36.26
C ASN A 74 26.57 -30.62 -36.12
N ALA A 75 26.42 -31.25 -34.95
CA ALA A 75 27.09 -32.50 -34.56
C ALA A 75 28.63 -32.41 -34.57
N SER A 76 29.18 -31.24 -34.27
CA SER A 76 30.62 -30.99 -34.11
C SER A 76 30.87 -30.06 -32.92
N PRO A 77 31.89 -30.35 -32.10
CA PRO A 77 32.70 -31.57 -32.10
C PRO A 77 31.87 -32.83 -31.75
N GLU A 78 32.36 -34.02 -32.13
CA GLU A 78 31.67 -35.29 -31.83
C GLU A 78 31.71 -35.58 -30.33
N ILE A 79 30.53 -35.83 -29.74
CA ILE A 79 30.34 -36.30 -28.35
C ILE A 79 29.72 -37.71 -28.37
N ASN A 80 29.90 -38.47 -27.29
CA ASN A 80 29.38 -39.83 -27.11
C ASN A 80 27.87 -39.90 -26.80
N LYS A 81 27.25 -38.81 -26.34
CA LYS A 81 25.81 -38.70 -26.05
C LYS A 81 25.01 -38.11 -27.22
N SER A 82 23.72 -38.39 -27.25
CA SER A 82 22.80 -37.90 -28.28
C SER A 82 21.52 -37.40 -27.62
N TYR A 83 21.18 -36.14 -27.89
CA TYR A 83 20.02 -35.49 -27.31
C TYR A 83 18.92 -35.31 -28.36
N ALA A 84 17.71 -35.79 -28.05
CA ALA A 84 16.55 -35.61 -28.90
C ALA A 84 15.91 -34.24 -28.62
N GLY A 85 15.57 -33.49 -29.68
CA GLY A 85 14.90 -32.18 -29.53
C GLY A 85 15.84 -30.96 -29.58
N SER A 86 17.13 -31.13 -29.29
CA SER A 86 18.18 -30.08 -29.17
C SER A 86 18.59 -29.35 -30.46
N GLY A 87 17.68 -29.20 -31.43
CA GLY A 87 17.97 -28.50 -32.67
C GLY A 87 19.24 -28.98 -33.38
N THR A 88 20.02 -28.03 -33.91
CA THR A 88 21.36 -28.31 -34.47
C THR A 88 22.49 -27.77 -33.60
N ASN A 89 22.20 -26.87 -32.67
CA ASN A 89 23.19 -26.26 -31.79
C ASN A 89 22.61 -26.26 -30.38
N PHE A 90 23.41 -26.62 -29.38
CA PHE A 90 23.01 -26.68 -27.98
C PHE A 90 24.27 -26.66 -27.11
N LEU A 91 24.14 -26.32 -25.83
CA LEU A 91 25.22 -26.49 -24.86
C LEU A 91 25.09 -27.88 -24.23
N ALA A 92 26.21 -28.58 -24.07
CA ALA A 92 26.22 -29.88 -23.39
C ALA A 92 27.45 -30.03 -22.50
N GLY A 93 27.29 -30.82 -21.43
CA GLY A 93 28.37 -31.21 -20.54
C GLY A 93 28.33 -32.70 -20.23
N GLN A 94 29.51 -33.28 -20.00
CA GLN A 94 29.68 -34.58 -19.38
C GLN A 94 31.01 -34.60 -18.62
N ASN A 95 31.01 -35.06 -17.36
CA ASN A 95 32.22 -35.23 -16.55
C ASN A 95 33.13 -33.98 -16.58
N ILE A 96 32.58 -32.84 -16.15
CA ILE A 96 33.11 -31.50 -16.46
C ILE A 96 34.39 -31.16 -15.68
N ASP A 97 34.64 -31.83 -14.56
CA ASP A 97 35.83 -31.62 -13.73
C ASP A 97 37.13 -32.09 -14.41
N GLU A 98 37.04 -33.03 -15.36
CA GLU A 98 38.15 -33.56 -16.16
C GLU A 98 38.52 -32.66 -17.37
N VAL A 99 37.68 -31.68 -17.73
CA VAL A 99 37.96 -30.71 -18.80
C VAL A 99 38.17 -29.28 -18.33
N GLY A 100 37.58 -28.89 -17.20
CA GLY A 100 37.63 -27.53 -16.71
C GLY A 100 37.54 -27.46 -15.20
N SER A 101 36.37 -27.11 -14.70
CA SER A 101 36.06 -27.09 -13.27
C SER A 101 34.65 -27.58 -13.06
N ASP A 102 34.43 -28.17 -11.89
CA ASP A 102 33.12 -28.50 -11.38
C ASP A 102 32.84 -27.65 -10.12
N PRO A 103 31.77 -26.84 -10.10
CA PRO A 103 30.84 -26.60 -11.21
C PRO A 103 31.46 -25.80 -12.37
N ALA A 104 30.80 -25.82 -13.53
CA ALA A 104 31.01 -24.87 -14.64
C ALA A 104 29.87 -23.84 -14.67
N GLN A 105 30.18 -22.61 -15.09
CA GLN A 105 29.22 -21.50 -15.06
C GLN A 105 29.35 -20.59 -16.28
N ILE A 106 28.20 -20.21 -16.83
CA ILE A 106 28.05 -19.19 -17.87
C ILE A 106 27.06 -18.11 -17.43
N GLU A 107 27.31 -16.87 -17.84
CA GLU A 107 26.49 -15.70 -17.49
C GLU A 107 26.12 -14.89 -18.74
N TRP A 108 24.87 -14.47 -18.80
CA TRP A 108 24.35 -13.48 -19.74
C TRP A 108 24.08 -12.21 -18.94
N THR A 109 24.72 -11.10 -19.33
CA THR A 109 24.65 -9.85 -18.54
C THR A 109 24.17 -8.67 -19.38
N GLY A 110 23.48 -7.74 -18.72
CA GLY A 110 23.03 -6.48 -19.32
C GLY A 110 21.86 -6.63 -20.30
N ILE A 111 21.01 -7.64 -20.12
CA ILE A 111 19.77 -7.78 -20.90
C ILE A 111 18.85 -6.62 -20.53
N ASN A 112 18.41 -5.84 -21.52
CA ASN A 112 17.61 -4.66 -21.27
C ASN A 112 16.14 -5.04 -21.03
N ILE A 113 15.67 -4.80 -19.80
CA ILE A 113 14.28 -5.00 -19.37
C ILE A 113 13.61 -3.66 -18.96
N SER A 114 14.18 -2.53 -19.39
CA SER A 114 13.68 -1.21 -19.02
C SER A 114 12.27 -0.97 -19.56
N GLY A 115 11.30 -0.79 -18.67
CA GLY A 115 9.88 -0.66 -19.05
C GLY A 115 9.26 -1.99 -19.47
N GLU A 116 9.86 -3.10 -19.05
CA GLU A 116 9.31 -4.43 -19.19
C GLU A 116 8.91 -4.97 -17.80
N SER A 117 7.88 -5.78 -17.78
CA SER A 117 7.36 -6.44 -16.57
C SER A 117 6.69 -7.76 -16.94
N GLY A 118 6.22 -8.56 -15.98
CA GLY A 118 5.66 -9.88 -16.28
C GLY A 118 6.64 -10.75 -17.08
N LEU A 119 7.92 -10.67 -16.72
CA LEU A 119 9.01 -11.34 -17.42
C LEU A 119 8.90 -12.86 -17.27
N GLU A 120 9.12 -13.58 -18.35
CA GLU A 120 9.03 -15.04 -18.40
C GLU A 120 10.28 -15.61 -19.07
N PHE A 121 10.92 -16.56 -18.38
CA PHE A 121 11.99 -17.38 -18.91
C PHE A 121 11.43 -18.66 -19.50
N THR A 122 11.93 -19.05 -20.67
CA THR A 122 11.81 -20.41 -21.19
C THR A 122 13.17 -21.01 -21.47
N GLY A 123 13.34 -22.30 -21.23
CA GLY A 123 14.55 -23.03 -21.59
C GLY A 123 14.30 -24.53 -21.69
N GLU A 124 15.09 -25.22 -22.51
CA GLU A 124 15.02 -26.66 -22.70
C GLU A 124 16.19 -27.38 -22.01
N PHE A 125 15.92 -28.51 -21.37
CA PHE A 125 16.88 -29.27 -20.56
C PHE A 125 16.72 -30.77 -20.80
N GLY A 126 17.81 -31.53 -20.84
CA GLY A 126 17.76 -32.99 -20.94
C GLY A 126 19.03 -33.68 -20.44
N GLU A 127 18.89 -34.93 -20.03
CA GLU A 127 19.97 -35.83 -19.64
C GLU A 127 19.78 -37.20 -20.32
N VAL A 128 20.88 -37.86 -20.70
CA VAL A 128 20.84 -39.18 -21.36
C VAL A 128 21.03 -40.30 -20.34
N LEU A 129 19.90 -40.84 -19.88
CA LEU A 129 19.87 -42.00 -18.99
C LEU A 129 20.21 -43.30 -19.74
N ASP A 130 21.51 -43.65 -19.82
CA ASP A 130 22.00 -44.85 -20.49
C ASP A 130 22.67 -45.88 -19.56
N GLY A 131 22.73 -45.57 -18.26
CA GLY A 131 23.28 -46.41 -17.20
C GLY A 131 22.39 -46.57 -15.95
N SER A 132 23.02 -46.96 -14.85
CA SER A 132 22.45 -46.89 -13.50
C SER A 132 23.50 -46.20 -12.63
N GLY A 133 23.12 -45.20 -11.83
CA GLY A 133 24.07 -44.27 -11.23
C GLY A 133 24.55 -43.21 -12.24
N ASP A 134 23.64 -42.66 -13.06
CA ASP A 134 23.98 -41.62 -14.05
C ASP A 134 24.14 -40.26 -13.36
N ILE A 135 23.21 -39.85 -12.50
CA ILE A 135 23.25 -38.58 -11.75
C ILE A 135 23.28 -38.82 -10.25
N GLU A 136 24.11 -38.09 -9.52
CA GLU A 136 24.30 -38.22 -8.08
C GLU A 136 23.49 -37.16 -7.32
N GLU A 137 23.06 -37.44 -6.07
CA GLU A 137 22.24 -36.50 -5.27
C GLU A 137 22.92 -35.12 -5.08
N SER A 138 24.25 -35.02 -5.23
CA SER A 138 24.99 -33.75 -5.15
C SER A 138 25.03 -32.94 -6.44
N ASP A 139 24.66 -33.54 -7.57
CA ASP A 139 24.74 -32.91 -8.88
C ASP A 139 23.57 -31.97 -9.10
N PHE A 140 23.81 -30.96 -9.95
CA PHE A 140 22.77 -30.00 -10.26
C PHE A 140 22.96 -29.26 -11.56
N LEU A 141 21.82 -28.86 -12.13
CA LEU A 141 21.73 -27.83 -13.15
C LEU A 141 20.88 -26.69 -12.58
N ARG A 142 21.41 -25.48 -12.50
CA ARG A 142 20.71 -24.34 -11.90
C ARG A 142 20.74 -23.12 -12.79
N VAL A 143 19.58 -22.53 -13.01
CA VAL A 143 19.42 -21.19 -13.59
C VAL A 143 19.09 -20.21 -12.49
N GLU A 144 19.82 -19.09 -12.43
CA GLU A 144 19.60 -18.02 -11.47
C GLU A 144 19.53 -16.68 -12.22
N TYR A 145 18.84 -15.69 -11.65
CA TYR A 145 18.75 -14.35 -12.22
C TYR A 145 18.96 -13.27 -11.17
N GLN A 146 19.32 -12.07 -11.62
CA GLN A 146 19.30 -10.86 -10.82
C GLN A 146 18.80 -9.68 -11.64
N ILE A 147 18.12 -8.75 -10.98
CA ILE A 147 17.67 -7.49 -11.58
C ILE A 147 18.47 -6.35 -10.94
N ASP A 148 19.04 -5.47 -11.78
CA ASP A 148 19.76 -4.26 -11.38
C ASP A 148 20.86 -4.47 -10.31
N GLY A 149 21.49 -5.66 -10.32
CA GLY A 149 22.53 -6.03 -9.37
C GLY A 149 22.03 -6.29 -7.93
N GLY A 150 20.74 -6.58 -7.76
CA GLY A 150 20.11 -6.89 -6.47
C GLY A 150 20.57 -8.20 -5.81
N GLY A 151 21.36 -9.03 -6.52
CA GLY A 151 21.79 -10.35 -6.09
C GLY A 151 21.04 -11.47 -6.79
N TYR A 152 21.72 -12.60 -7.01
CA TYR A 152 21.16 -13.77 -7.71
C TYR A 152 20.16 -14.53 -6.86
N GLN A 153 19.07 -14.95 -7.48
CA GLN A 153 18.05 -15.85 -6.94
C GLN A 153 17.80 -17.01 -7.91
N THR A 154 17.50 -18.19 -7.36
CA THR A 154 17.20 -19.40 -8.16
C THR A 154 15.89 -19.23 -8.92
N LEU A 155 15.93 -19.48 -10.23
CA LEU A 155 14.76 -19.48 -11.12
C LEU A 155 14.20 -20.89 -11.31
N ILE A 156 15.10 -21.84 -11.58
CA ILE A 156 14.83 -23.27 -11.67
C ILE A 156 16.12 -24.02 -11.34
N GLU A 157 15.98 -25.11 -10.59
CA GLU A 157 17.07 -26.00 -10.24
C GLU A 157 16.63 -27.44 -10.48
N PHE A 158 17.55 -28.23 -11.02
CA PHE A 158 17.44 -29.67 -11.17
C PHE A 158 18.49 -30.28 -10.25
N ARG A 159 18.09 -31.27 -9.48
CA ARG A 159 18.93 -32.01 -8.54
C ARG A 159 18.87 -33.50 -8.87
N GLY A 160 19.91 -34.24 -8.50
CA GLY A 160 19.85 -35.70 -8.53
C GLY A 160 18.72 -36.23 -7.64
N ASP A 161 18.00 -37.22 -8.14
CA ASP A 161 16.92 -37.91 -7.42
C ASP A 161 17.38 -39.31 -6.92
N PRO A 162 16.60 -39.99 -6.07
CA PRO A 162 16.94 -41.34 -5.59
C PRO A 162 16.98 -42.45 -6.66
N ASN A 163 16.66 -42.15 -7.92
CA ASN A 163 16.72 -43.07 -9.05
C ASN A 163 17.94 -42.79 -9.95
N ASP A 164 18.84 -41.92 -9.51
CA ASP A 164 20.02 -41.47 -10.24
C ASP A 164 19.66 -40.67 -11.52
N GLU A 165 18.57 -39.88 -11.48
CA GLU A 165 18.07 -39.01 -12.55
C GLU A 165 18.10 -37.53 -12.14
N PHE A 166 18.14 -36.60 -13.11
CA PHE A 166 17.84 -35.20 -12.83
C PHE A 166 16.33 -34.97 -12.77
N ALA A 167 15.85 -34.37 -11.67
CA ALA A 167 14.49 -33.86 -11.54
C ALA A 167 14.47 -32.45 -10.96
N VAL A 168 13.40 -31.69 -11.27
CA VAL A 168 13.19 -30.35 -10.69
C VAL A 168 13.17 -30.46 -9.16
N ASP A 169 13.93 -29.60 -8.49
CA ASP A 169 13.82 -29.39 -7.04
C ASP A 169 12.66 -28.40 -6.78
N THR A 170 11.56 -28.88 -6.19
CA THR A 170 10.34 -28.09 -6.04
C THR A 170 10.21 -27.37 -4.71
N ASP A 171 10.96 -27.78 -3.68
CA ASP A 171 10.88 -27.22 -2.33
C ASP A 171 12.21 -26.67 -1.78
N GLY A 172 13.29 -26.76 -2.56
CA GLY A 172 14.60 -26.21 -2.24
C GLY A 172 15.34 -27.02 -1.17
N ASP A 173 15.04 -28.31 -1.04
CA ASP A 173 15.70 -29.21 -0.09
C ASP A 173 16.97 -29.88 -0.64
N ASP A 174 17.41 -29.46 -1.83
CA ASP A 174 18.54 -29.98 -2.60
C ASP A 174 18.34 -31.42 -3.12
N VAL A 175 17.09 -31.90 -3.24
CA VAL A 175 16.75 -33.21 -3.83
C VAL A 175 15.76 -33.05 -4.98
N GLY A 176 15.98 -33.79 -6.08
CA GLY A 176 15.06 -33.79 -7.20
C GLY A 176 13.78 -34.53 -6.85
N ASP A 177 12.64 -33.83 -6.80
CA ASP A 177 11.35 -34.44 -6.43
C ASP A 177 10.19 -34.13 -7.40
N GLY A 178 10.46 -33.29 -8.40
CA GLY A 178 9.53 -32.84 -9.42
C GLY A 178 9.61 -33.62 -10.74
N GLN A 179 9.45 -32.88 -11.84
CA GLN A 179 9.48 -33.44 -13.18
C GLN A 179 10.92 -33.82 -13.57
N SER A 180 11.14 -35.10 -13.91
CA SER A 180 12.42 -35.59 -14.45
C SER A 180 12.69 -35.04 -15.86
N ILE A 181 13.97 -34.74 -16.13
CA ILE A 181 14.51 -34.40 -17.46
C ILE A 181 15.36 -35.52 -18.06
N SER A 182 15.46 -36.65 -17.35
CA SER A 182 16.25 -37.81 -17.74
C SER A 182 15.51 -38.72 -18.71
N SER A 183 16.15 -39.08 -19.82
CA SER A 183 15.60 -40.08 -20.75
C SER A 183 16.66 -40.82 -21.54
N ASN A 184 16.37 -42.06 -21.95
CA ASN A 184 17.30 -42.88 -22.75
C ASN A 184 17.74 -42.26 -24.09
N ASP A 185 17.01 -41.26 -24.59
CA ASP A 185 17.29 -40.55 -25.83
C ASP A 185 17.67 -39.07 -25.60
N GLY A 186 17.91 -38.66 -24.36
CA GLY A 186 18.26 -37.29 -23.99
C GLY A 186 17.23 -36.28 -24.48
N LEU A 187 15.95 -36.57 -24.32
CA LEU A 187 14.88 -35.72 -24.80
C LEU A 187 14.89 -34.40 -24.02
N LEU A 188 15.10 -33.30 -24.74
CA LEU A 188 14.99 -31.97 -24.17
C LEU A 188 13.53 -31.65 -23.83
N VAL A 189 13.33 -31.23 -22.58
CA VAL A 189 12.05 -30.85 -22.00
C VAL A 189 12.07 -29.34 -21.76
N SER A 190 11.06 -28.65 -22.29
CA SER A 190 10.89 -27.21 -22.11
C SER A 190 10.25 -26.88 -20.76
N PHE A 191 10.83 -25.89 -20.08
CA PHE A 191 10.31 -25.31 -18.84
C PHE A 191 10.09 -23.82 -19.02
N MET A 192 9.05 -23.32 -18.34
CA MET A 192 8.65 -21.92 -18.29
C MET A 192 8.64 -21.46 -16.83
N ARG A 193 9.22 -20.29 -16.55
CA ARG A 193 9.30 -19.71 -15.21
C ARG A 193 9.11 -18.20 -15.26
N ASN A 194 8.28 -17.69 -14.34
CA ASN A 194 8.13 -16.26 -14.16
C ASN A 194 9.39 -15.69 -13.46
N ILE A 195 9.87 -14.57 -13.97
CA ILE A 195 10.90 -13.74 -13.34
C ILE A 195 10.16 -12.64 -12.60
N SER A 196 10.30 -12.60 -11.27
CA SER A 196 9.64 -11.61 -10.42
C SER A 196 10.46 -10.32 -10.34
N GLY A 197 9.77 -9.19 -10.45
CA GLY A 197 10.35 -7.85 -10.32
C GLY A 197 10.40 -7.08 -11.64
N THR A 198 10.74 -5.79 -11.53
CA THR A 198 10.94 -4.86 -12.64
C THR A 198 12.29 -4.15 -12.45
N GLY A 199 12.87 -3.64 -13.54
CA GLY A 199 14.17 -2.98 -13.46
C GLY A 199 14.65 -2.47 -14.80
N SER A 200 15.94 -2.14 -14.90
CA SER A 200 16.57 -1.70 -16.15
C SER A 200 17.35 -2.81 -16.84
N THR A 201 17.99 -3.66 -16.04
CA THR A 201 18.91 -4.71 -16.51
C THR A 201 18.63 -6.03 -15.81
N LEU A 202 18.59 -7.10 -16.60
CA LEU A 202 18.53 -8.49 -16.16
C LEU A 202 19.87 -9.16 -16.47
N ASP A 203 20.41 -9.85 -15.49
CA ASP A 203 21.47 -10.83 -15.71
C ASP A 203 20.90 -12.20 -15.33
N PHE A 204 21.23 -13.24 -16.10
CA PHE A 204 20.98 -14.61 -15.65
C PHE A 204 22.22 -15.47 -15.86
N ARG A 205 22.33 -16.52 -15.06
CA ARG A 205 23.46 -17.44 -15.06
C ARG A 205 22.98 -18.87 -15.04
N PHE A 206 23.72 -19.73 -15.73
CA PHE A 206 23.55 -21.17 -15.68
C PHE A 206 24.78 -21.79 -15.02
N THR A 207 24.55 -22.64 -14.03
CA THR A 207 25.59 -23.39 -13.32
C THR A 207 25.28 -24.88 -13.44
N ALA A 208 26.25 -25.66 -13.90
CA ALA A 208 26.15 -27.12 -13.95
C ALA A 208 27.23 -27.73 -13.06
N SER A 209 26.85 -28.74 -12.28
CA SER A 209 27.75 -29.58 -11.51
C SER A 209 27.48 -31.03 -11.87
N VAL A 210 28.42 -31.64 -12.61
CA VAL A 210 28.38 -33.01 -13.15
C VAL A 210 29.83 -33.52 -13.29
N GLY A 211 30.40 -34.00 -12.19
CA GLY A 211 31.82 -34.34 -12.04
C GLY A 211 32.17 -35.83 -12.08
N ALA A 212 31.22 -36.76 -12.13
CA ALA A 212 31.53 -38.18 -12.29
C ALA A 212 31.47 -38.64 -13.74
N ALA A 213 31.93 -39.89 -13.92
CA ALA A 213 31.88 -40.52 -15.22
C ALA A 213 30.43 -40.86 -15.57
N ASP A 214 30.05 -40.50 -16.80
CA ASP A 214 28.70 -40.67 -17.39
C ASP A 214 27.68 -39.58 -17.06
N GLU A 215 27.85 -38.83 -15.97
CA GLU A 215 27.00 -37.66 -15.66
C GLU A 215 27.00 -36.64 -16.81
N ASP A 216 25.86 -36.47 -17.46
CA ASP A 216 25.71 -35.64 -18.65
C ASP A 216 24.47 -34.75 -18.64
N PHE A 217 24.49 -33.71 -19.48
CA PHE A 217 23.33 -32.87 -19.72
C PHE A 217 23.43 -32.15 -21.07
N ALA A 218 22.28 -31.70 -21.55
CA ALA A 218 22.15 -30.68 -22.60
C ALA A 218 21.13 -29.62 -22.22
N ILE A 219 21.39 -28.38 -22.65
CA ILE A 219 20.44 -27.27 -22.60
C ILE A 219 20.34 -26.58 -23.97
N ASP A 220 19.16 -26.05 -24.28
CA ASP A 220 18.90 -25.33 -25.53
C ASP A 220 17.79 -24.27 -25.37
N ASP A 221 17.64 -23.40 -26.37
CA ASP A 221 16.53 -22.44 -26.56
C ASP A 221 16.19 -21.62 -25.30
N PHE A 222 17.18 -20.97 -24.69
CA PHE A 222 16.97 -20.07 -23.57
C PHE A 222 16.41 -18.73 -24.06
N SER A 223 15.29 -18.27 -23.51
CA SER A 223 14.62 -17.04 -23.96
C SER A 223 13.99 -16.30 -22.79
N ILE A 224 13.98 -14.97 -22.88
CA ILE A 224 13.22 -14.09 -22.00
C ILE A 224 12.18 -13.37 -22.83
N THR A 225 10.96 -13.38 -22.34
CA THR A 225 9.84 -12.72 -22.96
C THR A 225 9.07 -11.87 -21.95
N SER A 226 8.26 -10.93 -22.45
CA SER A 226 7.23 -10.25 -21.67
C SER A 226 5.89 -10.41 -22.37
N SER A 227 4.83 -10.46 -21.58
CA SER A 227 3.46 -10.43 -22.09
C SER A 227 2.74 -9.21 -21.55
N PRO A 228 1.79 -8.62 -22.30
CA PRO A 228 0.96 -7.57 -21.76
C PRO A 228 0.20 -8.10 -20.54
N ALA A 229 0.09 -7.31 -19.48
CA ALA A 229 -0.59 -7.73 -18.27
C ALA A 229 -1.37 -6.58 -17.64
N VAL A 230 -2.43 -6.92 -16.91
CA VAL A 230 -3.14 -5.97 -16.03
C VAL A 230 -3.17 -6.55 -14.63
N GLN A 231 -2.81 -5.73 -13.64
CA GLN A 231 -2.67 -6.14 -12.25
C GLN A 231 -2.95 -4.98 -11.29
N PHE A 232 -3.18 -5.27 -10.01
CA PHE A 232 -3.15 -4.23 -8.98
C PHE A 232 -1.71 -3.75 -8.75
N THR A 233 -1.54 -2.51 -8.31
CA THR A 233 -0.20 -1.99 -7.96
C THR A 233 0.29 -2.46 -6.60
N ALA A 234 -0.59 -3.06 -5.79
CA ALA A 234 -0.30 -3.64 -4.48
C ALA A 234 -1.25 -4.82 -4.24
N SER A 235 -0.90 -5.72 -3.32
CA SER A 235 -1.75 -6.87 -2.93
C SER A 235 -2.68 -6.56 -1.76
N SER A 236 -2.46 -5.45 -1.05
CA SER A 236 -3.25 -5.08 0.11
C SER A 236 -3.13 -3.59 0.44
N GLY A 237 -4.03 -3.09 1.28
CA GLY A 237 -4.00 -1.76 1.88
C GLY A 237 -4.92 -1.70 3.09
N SER A 238 -4.92 -0.57 3.79
CA SER A 238 -5.82 -0.31 4.92
C SER A 238 -6.47 1.06 4.78
N VAL A 239 -7.66 1.22 5.32
CA VAL A 239 -8.37 2.50 5.40
C VAL A 239 -9.16 2.57 6.69
N ASN A 240 -9.21 3.74 7.31
CA ASN A 240 -10.15 4.01 8.40
C ASN A 240 -11.42 4.61 7.80
N GLU A 241 -12.59 4.18 8.25
CA GLU A 241 -13.85 4.73 7.75
C GLU A 241 -13.96 6.24 7.95
N ALA A 242 -13.30 6.80 8.95
CA ALA A 242 -13.19 8.25 9.15
C ALA A 242 -12.58 9.00 7.96
N ASP A 243 -11.84 8.32 7.07
CA ASP A 243 -11.32 8.90 5.83
C ASP A 243 -12.43 9.07 4.76
N GLY A 244 -13.57 8.39 4.93
CA GLY A 244 -14.77 8.43 4.11
C GLY A 244 -14.62 7.82 2.71
N SER A 245 -13.40 7.67 2.21
CA SER A 245 -13.13 7.07 0.90
C SER A 245 -11.68 6.62 0.72
N THR A 246 -11.46 5.65 -0.16
CA THR A 246 -10.14 5.23 -0.66
C THR A 246 -10.21 4.88 -2.15
N ALA A 247 -9.13 4.39 -2.75
CA ALA A 247 -9.15 3.94 -4.13
C ALA A 247 -8.25 2.73 -4.38
N LEU A 248 -8.76 1.77 -5.16
CA LEU A 248 -7.99 0.67 -5.70
C LEU A 248 -7.23 1.15 -6.94
N THR A 249 -5.95 0.80 -7.07
CA THR A 249 -5.14 1.20 -8.23
C THR A 249 -4.74 -0.03 -9.05
N VAL A 250 -5.11 -0.01 -10.32
CA VAL A 250 -4.82 -1.04 -11.32
C VAL A 250 -3.87 -0.45 -12.36
N GLU A 251 -2.89 -1.21 -12.80
CA GLU A 251 -1.90 -0.84 -13.81
C GLU A 251 -1.94 -1.77 -15.02
N ILE A 252 -1.54 -1.25 -16.18
CA ILE A 252 -1.25 -2.05 -17.37
C ILE A 252 0.25 -2.08 -17.63
N LEU A 253 0.71 -3.26 -18.02
CA LEU A 253 2.09 -3.64 -18.21
C LEU A 253 2.28 -4.15 -19.64
N ASN A 254 3.38 -3.74 -20.28
CA ASN A 254 3.76 -4.07 -21.66
C ASN A 254 2.60 -4.02 -22.69
N PRO A 255 1.80 -2.93 -22.77
CA PRO A 255 0.63 -2.89 -23.64
C PRO A 255 1.02 -3.12 -25.10
N ASP A 256 0.34 -4.07 -25.75
CA ASP A 256 0.57 -4.46 -27.15
C ASP A 256 -0.11 -3.52 -28.18
N GLY A 257 -0.62 -2.38 -27.71
CA GLY A 257 -1.35 -1.41 -28.53
C GLY A 257 -2.81 -1.79 -28.80
N ASN A 258 -3.34 -2.85 -28.17
CA ASN A 258 -4.76 -3.15 -28.16
C ASN A 258 -5.44 -2.57 -26.91
N GLU A 259 -6.75 -2.35 -27.00
CA GLU A 259 -7.57 -2.00 -25.85
C GLU A 259 -7.74 -3.23 -24.94
N VAL A 260 -7.62 -2.98 -23.63
CA VAL A 260 -7.77 -3.97 -22.57
C VAL A 260 -8.79 -3.48 -21.57
N ASP A 261 -9.85 -4.26 -21.38
CA ASP A 261 -10.87 -4.09 -20.36
C ASP A 261 -10.69 -5.18 -19.28
N VAL A 262 -10.73 -4.79 -18.01
CA VAL A 262 -10.72 -5.73 -16.88
C VAL A 262 -11.78 -5.30 -15.86
N ASP A 263 -12.45 -6.26 -15.23
CA ASP A 263 -13.38 -5.98 -14.15
C ASP A 263 -12.63 -6.06 -12.81
N VAL A 264 -12.80 -5.03 -11.97
CA VAL A 264 -12.52 -5.13 -10.53
C VAL A 264 -13.79 -5.61 -9.84
N VAL A 265 -13.72 -6.78 -9.21
CA VAL A 265 -14.86 -7.48 -8.62
C VAL A 265 -14.70 -7.56 -7.12
N PHE A 266 -15.71 -7.15 -6.36
CA PHE A 266 -15.76 -7.39 -4.92
C PHE A 266 -16.11 -8.85 -4.63
N ASP A 267 -15.19 -9.60 -4.01
CA ASP A 267 -15.37 -11.02 -3.69
C ASP A 267 -16.04 -11.20 -2.33
N THR A 268 -17.37 -11.21 -2.33
CA THR A 268 -18.18 -11.46 -1.13
C THR A 268 -18.00 -12.84 -0.52
N GLY A 269 -17.36 -13.78 -1.23
CA GLY A 269 -17.10 -15.14 -0.72
C GLY A 269 -15.88 -15.23 0.18
N ASN A 270 -14.92 -14.33 -0.02
CA ASN A 270 -13.65 -14.28 0.71
C ASN A 270 -13.48 -13.01 1.57
N SER A 271 -14.36 -12.02 1.40
CA SER A 271 -14.42 -10.84 2.27
C SER A 271 -15.08 -11.17 3.60
N SER A 272 -14.58 -10.56 4.69
CA SER A 272 -15.34 -10.44 5.94
C SER A 272 -16.22 -9.21 5.94
N ALA A 273 -15.81 -8.17 5.19
CA ALA A 273 -16.60 -7.00 4.89
C ALA A 273 -17.83 -7.34 4.03
N ASP A 274 -18.91 -6.62 4.25
CA ASP A 274 -20.16 -6.68 3.52
C ASP A 274 -20.23 -5.60 2.40
N GLN A 275 -21.37 -5.52 1.72
CA GLN A 275 -21.61 -4.44 0.73
C GLN A 275 -22.18 -3.18 1.39
N SER A 276 -22.58 -3.26 2.66
CA SER A 276 -23.06 -2.11 3.45
C SER A 276 -22.00 -1.04 3.59
N ASP A 277 -20.75 -1.48 3.66
CA ASP A 277 -19.58 -0.70 4.02
C ASP A 277 -19.16 0.23 2.87
N PHE A 278 -19.88 0.17 1.73
CA PHE A 278 -19.68 1.02 0.57
C PHE A 278 -20.95 1.77 0.15
N GLN A 279 -20.85 3.10 -0.04
CA GLN A 279 -22.01 3.96 -0.35
C GLN A 279 -22.50 3.89 -1.82
N ASP A 280 -21.58 3.87 -2.79
CA ASP A 280 -21.90 4.15 -4.21
C ASP A 280 -21.35 3.15 -5.23
N ARG A 281 -20.17 2.59 -4.95
CA ARG A 281 -19.45 1.65 -5.82
C ARG A 281 -19.54 0.28 -5.14
N PHE A 282 -19.98 -0.75 -5.87
CA PHE A 282 -20.47 -2.05 -5.35
C PHE A 282 -21.87 -2.07 -4.68
N PRO A 283 -22.88 -1.30 -5.16
CA PRO A 283 -24.23 -1.42 -4.63
C PRO A 283 -24.83 -2.79 -5.00
N ALA A 284 -25.82 -3.24 -4.23
CA ALA A 284 -26.56 -4.52 -4.32
C ALA A 284 -27.09 -4.99 -5.71
N THR A 285 -26.80 -4.29 -6.81
CA THR A 285 -27.16 -4.66 -8.19
C THR A 285 -25.97 -4.82 -9.16
N GLY A 286 -24.72 -4.56 -8.74
CA GLY A 286 -23.52 -4.82 -9.54
C GLY A 286 -22.26 -4.95 -8.66
N THR A 287 -21.60 -6.09 -8.70
CA THR A 287 -20.40 -6.42 -7.90
C THR A 287 -19.10 -6.11 -8.63
N ASP A 288 -19.16 -5.49 -9.81
CA ASP A 288 -18.02 -5.27 -10.69
C ASP A 288 -17.95 -3.82 -11.21
N THR A 289 -16.72 -3.34 -11.41
CA THR A 289 -16.43 -2.11 -12.15
C THR A 289 -15.41 -2.40 -13.24
N THR A 290 -15.79 -2.21 -14.49
CA THR A 290 -14.87 -2.34 -15.63
C THR A 290 -13.93 -1.14 -15.72
N ILE A 291 -12.64 -1.41 -15.81
CA ILE A 291 -11.57 -0.47 -16.13
C ILE A 291 -11.13 -0.70 -17.58
N THR A 292 -10.95 0.38 -18.33
CA THR A 292 -10.46 0.33 -19.71
C THR A 292 -9.10 1.02 -19.84
N PHE A 293 -8.10 0.27 -20.30
CA PHE A 293 -6.86 0.78 -20.86
C PHE A 293 -6.99 0.84 -22.38
N GLY A 294 -7.05 2.04 -22.94
CA GLY A 294 -7.20 2.20 -24.39
C GLY A 294 -5.95 1.77 -25.15
N SER A 295 -6.09 1.48 -26.46
CA SER A 295 -5.00 1.12 -27.40
C SER A 295 -3.76 2.05 -27.47
N GLY A 296 -3.78 3.19 -26.78
CA GLY A 296 -2.65 4.11 -26.65
C GLY A 296 -2.04 4.17 -25.25
N ALA A 297 -2.38 3.21 -24.38
CA ALA A 297 -1.78 3.08 -23.06
C ALA A 297 -0.28 2.82 -23.18
N ASN A 298 0.48 3.36 -22.25
CA ASN A 298 1.90 3.10 -22.09
C ASN A 298 2.12 2.11 -20.95
N ASP A 299 3.29 1.46 -20.97
CA ASP A 299 3.71 0.63 -19.85
C ASP A 299 3.71 1.44 -18.54
N GLY A 300 3.09 0.88 -17.49
CA GLY A 300 2.91 1.50 -16.19
C GLY A 300 1.79 2.54 -16.09
N ASP A 301 0.95 2.72 -17.13
CA ASP A 301 -0.23 3.57 -17.00
C ASP A 301 -1.18 2.98 -15.93
N THR A 302 -1.75 3.84 -15.07
CA THR A 302 -2.64 3.42 -13.98
C THR A 302 -4.08 3.93 -14.13
N LYS A 303 -5.01 3.24 -13.47
CA LYS A 303 -6.42 3.58 -13.32
C LYS A 303 -6.86 3.32 -11.89
N THR A 304 -7.69 4.21 -11.37
CA THR A 304 -8.19 4.12 -9.99
C THR A 304 -9.68 3.81 -9.96
N VAL A 305 -10.10 2.92 -9.05
CA VAL A 305 -11.50 2.68 -8.70
C VAL A 305 -11.75 3.31 -7.33
N PRO A 306 -12.48 4.45 -7.26
CA PRO A 306 -12.81 5.06 -5.97
C PRO A 306 -13.81 4.19 -5.20
N LEU A 307 -13.57 4.06 -3.90
CA LEU A 307 -14.40 3.40 -2.90
C LEU A 307 -14.86 4.46 -1.90
N ASN A 308 -16.16 4.63 -1.75
CA ASN A 308 -16.73 5.52 -0.73
C ASN A 308 -17.21 4.63 0.43
N LEU A 309 -16.71 4.85 1.63
CA LEU A 309 -16.98 4.02 2.81
C LEU A 309 -18.26 4.49 3.50
N ASN A 310 -19.02 3.58 4.11
CA ASN A 310 -20.23 3.90 4.85
C ASN A 310 -19.95 4.05 6.34
N GLU A 311 -19.68 5.27 6.81
CA GLU A 311 -19.37 5.59 8.22
C GLU A 311 -20.55 5.39 9.22
N ASN A 312 -21.58 4.63 8.87
CA ASN A 312 -22.82 4.50 9.68
C ASN A 312 -23.46 3.11 9.61
N ASP A 313 -22.70 2.04 9.37
CA ASP A 313 -23.13 0.65 9.56
C ASP A 313 -23.05 0.21 11.02
N GLY A 314 -22.28 0.92 11.85
CA GLY A 314 -22.11 0.65 13.27
C GLY A 314 -20.94 -0.29 13.53
N THR A 315 -20.72 -0.63 14.80
CA THR A 315 -19.55 -1.41 15.23
C THR A 315 -19.51 -2.82 14.62
N GLU A 316 -18.61 -3.04 13.68
CA GLU A 316 -18.39 -4.33 13.00
C GLU A 316 -16.99 -4.89 13.28
N GLY A 317 -16.07 -4.02 13.74
CA GLY A 317 -14.67 -4.35 14.03
C GLY A 317 -13.81 -4.39 12.78
N GLU A 318 -12.51 -4.65 12.94
CA GLU A 318 -11.62 -4.74 11.77
C GLU A 318 -12.05 -5.87 10.82
N GLU A 319 -12.21 -5.50 9.55
CA GLU A 319 -12.68 -6.39 8.50
C GLU A 319 -11.86 -6.25 7.21
N THR A 320 -12.00 -7.21 6.31
CA THR A 320 -11.28 -7.25 5.04
C THR A 320 -12.25 -7.33 3.88
N ALA A 321 -12.16 -6.35 2.99
CA ALA A 321 -12.80 -6.33 1.68
C ALA A 321 -11.82 -6.80 0.60
N GLN A 322 -12.06 -7.98 0.02
CA GLN A 322 -11.23 -8.55 -1.03
C GLN A 322 -11.76 -8.17 -2.42
N PHE A 323 -10.86 -7.72 -3.29
CA PHE A 323 -11.15 -7.39 -4.68
C PHE A 323 -10.29 -8.21 -5.64
N ASP A 324 -10.92 -8.77 -6.67
CA ASP A 324 -10.25 -9.53 -7.71
C ASP A 324 -10.31 -8.83 -9.06
N LEU A 325 -9.27 -9.00 -9.86
CA LEU A 325 -9.34 -8.77 -11.30
C LEU A 325 -9.97 -9.98 -11.98
N GLN A 326 -11.04 -9.74 -12.75
CA GLN A 326 -11.75 -10.79 -13.48
C GLN A 326 -12.20 -10.30 -14.87
N ASN A 327 -12.80 -11.22 -15.65
CA ASN A 327 -13.46 -10.92 -16.93
C ASN A 327 -12.61 -10.11 -17.94
N LEU A 328 -11.31 -10.36 -17.98
CA LEU A 328 -10.41 -9.72 -18.95
C LEU A 328 -10.99 -9.86 -20.38
N SER A 329 -11.23 -8.71 -21.00
CA SER A 329 -11.80 -8.59 -22.34
C SER A 329 -10.93 -7.66 -23.16
N MET A 330 -10.61 -8.06 -24.39
CA MET A 330 -9.44 -7.50 -25.06
C MET A 330 -9.42 -7.78 -26.55
N GLY A 331 -8.73 -6.91 -27.29
CA GLY A 331 -8.42 -7.11 -28.70
C GLY A 331 -7.08 -7.80 -28.98
N GLY A 332 -6.21 -7.93 -27.97
CA GLY A 332 -4.81 -8.40 -28.07
C GLY A 332 -4.53 -9.67 -27.26
N ASP A 333 -3.37 -9.75 -26.60
CA ASP A 333 -2.89 -10.95 -25.86
C ASP A 333 -2.47 -10.70 -24.39
N ALA A 334 -2.87 -9.56 -23.80
CA ALA A 334 -2.86 -9.32 -22.36
C ALA A 334 -3.42 -10.46 -21.47
N THR A 335 -2.84 -10.59 -20.27
CA THR A 335 -3.27 -11.50 -19.21
C THR A 335 -3.55 -10.75 -17.89
N ILE A 336 -4.17 -11.41 -16.91
CA ILE A 336 -4.22 -10.89 -15.54
C ILE A 336 -2.89 -11.25 -14.86
N GLY A 337 -2.13 -10.22 -14.47
CA GLY A 337 -0.84 -10.34 -13.80
C GLY A 337 -0.98 -10.50 -12.28
N ALA A 338 0.15 -10.52 -11.58
CA ALA A 338 0.19 -10.59 -10.12
C ALA A 338 0.75 -9.28 -9.54
N PRO A 339 0.08 -8.63 -8.57
CA PRO A 339 -1.08 -9.15 -7.83
C PRO A 339 -2.41 -9.02 -8.59
N SER A 340 -3.18 -10.12 -8.64
CA SER A 340 -4.52 -10.18 -9.23
C SER A 340 -5.65 -9.94 -8.22
N THR A 341 -5.30 -9.91 -6.94
CA THR A 341 -6.20 -9.77 -5.80
C THR A 341 -5.66 -8.67 -4.88
N PHE A 342 -6.56 -7.89 -4.30
CA PHE A 342 -6.28 -6.82 -3.36
C PHE A 342 -7.12 -6.99 -2.09
N ASP A 343 -6.46 -7.11 -0.94
CA ASP A 343 -7.12 -7.15 0.37
C ASP A 343 -7.12 -5.75 1.00
N LEU A 344 -8.29 -5.12 1.09
CA LEU A 344 -8.47 -3.85 1.80
C LEU A 344 -8.92 -4.12 3.23
N THR A 345 -8.08 -3.82 4.22
CA THR A 345 -8.47 -3.79 5.62
C THR A 345 -9.27 -2.50 5.90
N ILE A 346 -10.49 -2.64 6.40
CA ILE A 346 -11.36 -1.53 6.80
C ILE A 346 -11.40 -1.53 8.34
N GLN A 347 -11.23 -0.35 8.91
CA GLN A 347 -11.30 -0.13 10.34
C GLN A 347 -12.43 0.85 10.63
N ASP A 348 -13.36 0.45 11.51
CA ASP A 348 -14.46 1.29 11.96
C ASP A 348 -13.99 2.68 12.40
N VAL A 349 -14.83 3.67 12.15
CA VAL A 349 -14.64 5.00 12.72
C VAL A 349 -14.85 4.95 14.24
N VAL A 350 -13.96 5.58 15.00
CA VAL A 350 -14.03 5.60 16.47
C VAL A 350 -15.38 6.10 17.04
N SER A 351 -16.16 6.86 16.25
CA SER A 351 -17.49 7.29 16.66
C SER A 351 -18.52 6.18 16.82
N GLU A 352 -18.23 5.01 16.30
CA GLU A 352 -19.10 3.84 16.44
C GLU A 352 -18.81 3.03 17.70
N HIS A 353 -17.83 3.44 18.51
CA HIS A 353 -17.57 2.81 19.79
C HIS A 353 -18.85 2.67 20.65
N ASP A 354 -19.02 1.52 21.28
CA ASP A 354 -20.22 1.17 22.07
C ASP A 354 -20.48 2.11 23.27
N GLY A 355 -19.46 2.85 23.71
CA GLY A 355 -19.50 3.83 24.81
C GLY A 355 -19.17 5.27 24.39
N ASP A 356 -19.79 6.25 25.06
CA ASP A 356 -19.67 7.69 24.75
C ASP A 356 -18.30 8.32 25.11
N VAL A 357 -17.50 7.65 25.96
CA VAL A 357 -16.17 8.09 26.40
C VAL A 357 -15.20 6.93 26.33
N LEU A 358 -14.00 7.17 25.81
CA LEU A 358 -12.93 6.19 25.59
C LEU A 358 -11.69 6.51 26.41
N ILE A 359 -11.03 5.49 26.94
CA ILE A 359 -9.65 5.52 27.43
C ILE A 359 -8.74 5.46 26.21
N THR A 360 -7.88 6.46 26.06
CA THR A 360 -7.11 6.68 24.81
C THR A 360 -5.61 6.83 25.02
N GLU A 361 -5.18 7.12 26.24
CA GLU A 361 -3.77 7.16 26.60
C GLU A 361 -3.57 6.71 28.05
N LEU A 362 -2.50 5.95 28.31
CA LEU A 362 -2.12 5.49 29.64
C LEU A 362 -0.62 5.69 29.85
N SER A 363 -0.22 6.25 31.00
CA SER A 363 1.20 6.32 31.40
C SER A 363 1.47 5.47 32.65
N PRO A 364 1.54 4.13 32.52
CA PRO A 364 1.70 3.22 33.65
C PRO A 364 3.15 3.00 34.07
N ASN A 365 4.12 3.50 33.30
CA ASN A 365 5.55 3.38 33.64
C ASN A 365 6.33 4.66 33.27
N PRO A 366 6.04 5.81 33.94
CA PRO A 366 6.78 7.04 33.74
C PRO A 366 8.29 6.85 33.97
N GLY A 367 9.09 7.69 33.32
CA GLY A 367 10.54 7.62 33.39
C GLY A 367 11.04 7.90 34.81
N GLY A 368 11.70 6.90 35.39
CA GLY A 368 12.39 7.02 36.66
C GLY A 368 11.52 6.71 37.88
N SER A 369 10.76 7.69 38.38
CA SER A 369 9.85 7.51 39.52
C SER A 369 8.44 7.75 39.05
N ASP A 370 7.57 6.78 39.29
CA ASP A 370 6.17 6.80 38.88
C ASP A 370 5.37 7.83 39.71
N SER A 371 5.70 7.97 40.99
CA SER A 371 5.00 8.86 41.93
C SER A 371 4.79 10.27 41.39
N GLY A 372 3.52 10.61 41.23
CA GLY A 372 2.96 11.88 40.77
C GLY A 372 2.77 11.96 39.25
N LYS A 373 3.36 11.05 38.45
CA LYS A 373 3.51 11.19 37.00
C LYS A 373 2.60 10.29 36.16
N GLU A 374 1.86 9.39 36.79
CA GLU A 374 0.89 8.55 36.09
C GLU A 374 -0.30 9.40 35.65
N TYR A 375 -0.84 9.10 34.48
CA TYR A 375 -2.09 9.69 34.01
C TYR A 375 -2.85 8.74 33.08
N ILE A 376 -4.14 9.03 32.95
CA ILE A 376 -5.09 8.39 32.06
C ILE A 376 -5.73 9.49 31.21
N GLU A 377 -5.81 9.29 29.90
CA GLU A 377 -6.52 10.22 29.01
C GLU A 377 -7.85 9.64 28.54
N LEU A 378 -8.87 10.49 28.59
CA LEU A 378 -10.21 10.22 28.11
C LEU A 378 -10.49 10.98 26.82
N TYR A 379 -11.25 10.38 25.90
CA TYR A 379 -11.76 11.01 24.69
C TYR A 379 -13.28 10.87 24.61
N ASN A 380 -13.99 11.95 24.31
CA ASN A 380 -15.43 11.93 24.11
C ASN A 380 -15.76 11.69 22.63
N VAL A 381 -16.38 10.56 22.31
CA VAL A 381 -16.73 10.20 20.93
C VAL A 381 -17.98 10.92 20.42
N THR A 382 -18.66 11.72 21.24
CA THR A 382 -19.91 12.40 20.90
C THR A 382 -19.70 13.84 20.43
N GLU A 383 -20.75 14.42 19.82
CA GLU A 383 -20.76 15.80 19.33
C GLU A 383 -21.15 16.84 20.40
N SER A 384 -21.29 16.43 21.66
CA SER A 384 -21.63 17.31 22.77
C SER A 384 -20.72 17.10 23.96
N ASP A 385 -20.41 18.17 24.69
CA ASP A 385 -19.65 18.06 25.93
C ASP A 385 -20.33 17.07 26.89
N ILE A 386 -19.54 16.19 27.50
CA ILE A 386 -20.00 15.23 28.52
C ILE A 386 -19.41 15.65 29.86
N THR A 387 -20.26 15.93 30.82
CA THR A 387 -19.86 16.11 32.21
C THR A 387 -19.92 14.75 32.92
N LEU A 388 -18.85 14.36 33.59
CA LEU A 388 -18.69 13.06 34.26
C LEU A 388 -19.20 13.07 35.71
N ASP A 389 -20.15 13.96 36.03
CA ASP A 389 -20.74 14.05 37.38
C ASP A 389 -21.41 12.71 37.75
N GLY A 390 -20.97 12.11 38.85
CA GLY A 390 -21.41 10.82 39.36
C GLY A 390 -20.79 9.60 38.66
N TRP A 391 -19.93 9.79 37.66
CA TRP A 391 -19.18 8.72 37.03
C TRP A 391 -17.99 8.31 37.91
N THR A 392 -17.54 7.08 37.76
CA THR A 392 -16.41 6.54 38.52
C THR A 392 -15.38 5.89 37.63
N LEU A 393 -14.11 6.05 38.01
CA LEU A 393 -12.98 5.36 37.43
C LEU A 393 -12.48 4.30 38.41
N ARG A 394 -12.31 3.08 37.94
CA ARG A 394 -12.02 1.92 38.77
C ARG A 394 -10.80 1.15 38.26
N GLU A 395 -9.95 0.71 39.17
CA GLU A 395 -8.81 -0.19 38.90
C GLU A 395 -8.93 -1.56 39.60
N GLN A 396 -8.15 -2.55 39.16
CA GLN A 396 -8.16 -3.88 39.75
C GLN A 396 -7.40 -3.96 41.07
N GLY A 397 -8.13 -3.71 42.16
CA GLY A 397 -7.64 -3.91 43.52
C GLY A 397 -7.50 -2.62 44.33
N GLY A 398 -7.72 -1.47 43.69
CA GLY A 398 -7.87 -0.15 44.30
C GLY A 398 -9.28 0.20 44.76
N ASP A 399 -9.42 1.46 45.20
CA ASP A 399 -10.71 2.10 45.50
C ASP A 399 -11.19 2.87 44.25
N ASP A 400 -12.50 2.98 44.06
CA ASP A 400 -13.07 3.77 42.96
C ASP A 400 -12.83 5.27 43.18
N ASP A 401 -12.42 6.00 42.14
CA ASP A 401 -12.30 7.46 42.16
C ASP A 401 -13.48 8.12 41.42
N ASP A 402 -14.00 9.19 42.00
CA ASP A 402 -15.15 9.96 41.49
C ASP A 402 -14.66 10.99 40.44
N LEU A 403 -15.35 11.05 39.29
CA LEU A 403 -15.02 11.96 38.19
C LEU A 403 -15.86 13.26 38.21
N ASP A 404 -16.55 13.53 39.32
CA ASP A 404 -17.31 14.76 39.58
C ASP A 404 -16.54 16.03 39.19
N GLY A 405 -17.15 16.85 38.33
CA GLY A 405 -16.60 18.12 37.86
C GLY A 405 -15.74 18.05 36.61
N VAL A 406 -15.40 16.87 36.10
CA VAL A 406 -14.75 16.72 34.78
C VAL A 406 -15.75 16.97 33.68
N THR A 407 -15.32 17.72 32.67
CA THR A 407 -16.05 17.83 31.41
C THR A 407 -15.12 17.44 30.28
N VAL A 408 -15.47 16.39 29.54
CA VAL A 408 -14.77 16.01 28.33
C VAL A 408 -15.45 16.73 27.16
N PRO A 409 -14.78 17.69 26.49
CA PRO A 409 -15.40 18.46 25.42
C PRO A 409 -15.90 17.57 24.28
N ALA A 410 -16.89 18.02 23.50
CA ALA A 410 -17.33 17.33 22.29
C ALA A 410 -16.13 16.99 21.38
N ARG A 411 -15.94 15.70 21.04
CA ARG A 411 -14.79 15.22 20.26
C ARG A 411 -13.45 15.68 20.84
N GLY A 412 -13.36 15.90 22.14
CA GLY A 412 -12.19 16.41 22.84
C GLY A 412 -11.65 15.44 23.87
N PHE A 413 -10.55 15.83 24.50
CA PHE A 413 -9.82 15.02 25.46
C PHE A 413 -9.94 15.58 26.88
N ALA A 414 -9.75 14.72 27.87
CA ALA A 414 -9.52 15.10 29.26
C ALA A 414 -8.38 14.28 29.86
N ALA A 415 -7.42 14.93 30.51
CA ALA A 415 -6.27 14.28 31.13
C ALA A 415 -6.47 14.14 32.65
N LEU A 416 -6.47 12.90 33.14
CA LEU A 416 -6.64 12.56 34.55
C LEU A 416 -5.28 12.20 35.14
N CYS A 417 -4.71 13.12 35.93
CA CYS A 417 -3.34 13.00 36.46
C CYS A 417 -3.33 12.56 37.93
N GLU A 418 -2.26 11.88 38.35
CA GLU A 418 -2.00 11.57 39.76
C GLU A 418 -1.68 12.85 40.59
N ASP A 419 -0.99 13.83 39.99
CA ASP A 419 -0.64 15.13 40.59
C ASP A 419 -0.93 16.28 39.59
N ASP A 420 -1.47 17.40 40.07
CA ASP A 420 -1.82 18.58 39.27
C ASP A 420 -0.67 19.60 39.18
N ASP A 421 0.40 19.43 39.96
CA ASP A 421 1.59 20.26 39.91
C ASP A 421 2.49 19.82 38.75
N PRO A 422 2.71 20.67 37.72
CA PRO A 422 3.57 20.35 36.57
C PRO A 422 5.00 19.97 36.99
N SER A 423 5.46 20.42 38.16
CA SER A 423 6.79 20.07 38.67
C SER A 423 6.88 18.68 39.30
N SER A 424 5.74 18.06 39.60
CA SER A 424 5.62 16.73 40.20
C SER A 424 5.14 15.68 39.19
N ASN A 425 4.23 16.05 38.28
CA ASN A 425 3.59 15.14 37.33
C ASN A 425 4.33 14.91 36.02
N GLY A 426 5.62 15.26 36.01
CA GLY A 426 6.43 15.14 34.80
C GLY A 426 6.09 16.20 33.75
N GLY A 427 5.40 17.28 34.09
CA GLY A 427 5.25 18.47 33.24
C GLY A 427 3.85 18.71 32.68
N ILE A 428 2.84 17.94 33.04
CA ILE A 428 1.48 18.09 32.48
C ILE A 428 0.85 19.38 33.04
N ASN A 429 0.47 20.32 32.15
CA ASN A 429 0.01 21.66 32.56
C ASN A 429 -1.49 21.78 32.80
N ASN A 430 -2.30 20.93 32.16
CA ASN A 430 -3.76 21.01 32.16
C ASN A 430 -4.35 19.65 32.53
N CYS A 431 -4.30 19.29 33.81
CA CYS A 431 -5.01 18.13 34.33
C CYS A 431 -6.47 18.53 34.63
N ASP A 432 -7.44 17.75 34.16
CA ASP A 432 -8.88 18.02 34.33
C ASP A 432 -9.42 17.57 35.70
N ILE A 433 -8.70 16.65 36.37
CA ILE A 433 -8.91 16.28 37.77
C ILE A 433 -7.67 16.66 38.59
N ASP A 434 -7.92 17.39 39.69
CA ASP A 434 -6.90 17.81 40.65
C ASP A 434 -6.33 16.63 41.49
N TYR A 435 -7.01 15.46 41.55
CA TYR A 435 -6.54 14.32 42.36
C TYR A 435 -7.24 12.97 42.10
N VAL A 436 -6.61 12.08 41.31
CA VAL A 436 -6.98 10.65 41.24
C VAL A 436 -6.19 9.91 42.32
N ASN A 437 -6.67 10.01 43.57
CA ASN A 437 -5.91 9.60 44.76
C ASN A 437 -5.71 8.09 44.92
N SER A 438 -6.57 7.32 44.27
CA SER A 438 -6.83 5.93 44.60
C SER A 438 -6.51 5.00 43.45
N ILE A 439 -6.17 5.55 42.29
CA ILE A 439 -5.74 4.78 41.12
C ILE A 439 -4.23 4.73 41.07
N THR A 440 -3.70 3.52 40.92
CA THR A 440 -2.28 3.25 40.71
C THR A 440 -2.15 2.41 39.47
N LEU A 441 -1.52 2.94 38.43
CA LEU A 441 -1.30 2.18 37.21
C LEU A 441 -0.15 1.19 37.41
N VAL A 442 -0.45 -0.11 37.47
CA VAL A 442 0.61 -1.11 37.68
C VAL A 442 1.39 -1.37 36.39
N ASN A 443 2.70 -1.09 36.39
CA ASN A 443 3.61 -1.24 35.24
C ASN A 443 3.62 -2.67 34.64
N SER A 444 3.15 -3.69 35.37
CA SER A 444 3.05 -5.07 34.88
C SER A 444 1.71 -5.46 34.25
N GLY A 445 0.78 -4.52 34.14
CA GLY A 445 -0.59 -4.73 33.67
C GLY A 445 -1.62 -4.45 34.75
N ASP A 446 -2.75 -3.88 34.33
CA ASP A 446 -3.90 -3.54 35.16
C ASP A 446 -5.20 -3.52 34.33
N GLU A 447 -6.34 -3.40 35.00
CA GLU A 447 -7.68 -3.24 34.41
C GLU A 447 -8.25 -1.90 34.85
N ILE A 448 -8.49 -1.00 33.89
CA ILE A 448 -9.07 0.33 34.10
C ILE A 448 -10.48 0.33 33.51
N ILE A 449 -11.47 0.73 34.30
CA ILE A 449 -12.89 0.72 33.92
C ILE A 449 -13.49 2.10 34.21
N ILE A 450 -14.25 2.63 33.26
CA ILE A 450 -15.10 3.82 33.45
C ILE A 450 -16.55 3.35 33.59
N GLU A 451 -17.20 3.75 34.67
CA GLU A 451 -18.63 3.51 34.90
C GLU A 451 -19.40 4.84 34.97
N ASP A 452 -20.60 4.88 34.39
CA ASP A 452 -21.49 6.06 34.45
C ASP A 452 -22.19 6.23 35.81
N ASP A 453 -23.02 7.27 35.94
CA ASP A 453 -23.80 7.58 37.15
C ASP A 453 -24.84 6.50 37.53
N THR A 454 -25.02 5.48 36.67
CA THR A 454 -25.87 4.31 36.89
C THR A 454 -25.09 3.04 37.22
N ASN A 455 -23.75 3.10 37.27
CA ASN A 455 -22.81 1.98 37.35
C ASN A 455 -22.87 1.08 36.09
N SER A 456 -23.17 1.64 34.93
CA SER A 456 -22.97 0.97 33.65
C SER A 456 -21.54 1.22 33.19
N GLU A 457 -20.84 0.16 32.81
CA GLU A 457 -19.55 0.27 32.15
C GLU A 457 -19.71 1.01 30.82
N ILE A 458 -18.92 2.06 30.65
CA ILE A 458 -18.83 2.86 29.43
C ILE A 458 -17.63 2.40 28.61
N ASP A 459 -16.51 2.16 29.28
CA ASP A 459 -15.29 1.70 28.63
C ASP A 459 -14.36 0.94 29.59
N ARG A 460 -13.47 0.13 29.03
CA ARG A 460 -12.49 -0.67 29.75
C ARG A 460 -11.21 -0.90 28.94
N VAL A 461 -10.07 -0.75 29.61
CA VAL A 461 -8.76 -1.19 29.10
C VAL A 461 -8.12 -2.20 30.05
N ASN A 462 -7.76 -3.38 29.55
CA ASN A 462 -7.02 -4.41 30.29
C ASN A 462 -5.60 -4.58 29.72
N TYR A 463 -4.69 -3.69 30.08
CA TYR A 463 -3.31 -3.76 29.57
C TYR A 463 -2.47 -4.79 30.32
N ASP A 464 -1.40 -5.25 29.66
CA ASP A 464 -0.42 -6.18 30.25
C ASP A 464 0.99 -5.60 30.27
N GLY A 465 1.94 -6.31 30.89
CA GLY A 465 3.35 -5.93 30.91
C GLY A 465 4.12 -6.33 29.65
N GLY A 466 3.55 -6.15 28.45
CA GLY A 466 4.31 -6.22 27.19
C GLY A 466 4.11 -7.45 26.30
N THR A 467 3.18 -8.35 26.61
CA THR A 467 3.01 -9.59 25.81
C THR A 467 2.06 -9.39 24.63
N ASN A 468 0.92 -8.75 24.89
CA ASN A 468 -0.05 -8.39 23.85
C ASN A 468 -0.26 -6.88 23.77
N TRP A 469 0.19 -6.13 24.78
CA TRP A 469 0.10 -4.67 24.84
C TRP A 469 1.50 -4.07 24.77
N PRO A 470 1.64 -2.79 24.35
CA PRO A 470 2.90 -2.07 24.48
C PRO A 470 3.46 -2.09 25.92
N ASP A 471 4.79 -2.20 26.07
CA ASP A 471 5.51 -2.18 27.36
C ASP A 471 6.24 -0.83 27.53
N PRO A 472 5.57 0.21 28.05
CA PRO A 472 6.16 1.55 28.17
C PRO A 472 7.30 1.60 29.18
N ASN A 473 8.25 2.53 28.98
CA ASN A 473 9.24 2.94 29.99
C ASN A 473 9.70 4.38 29.69
N GLY A 474 9.07 5.36 30.35
CA GLY A 474 9.24 6.77 30.02
C GLY A 474 8.48 7.22 28.77
N GLN A 475 7.46 6.47 28.39
CA GLN A 475 6.57 6.74 27.26
C GLN A 475 5.16 6.35 27.68
N ALA A 476 4.14 7.05 27.19
CA ALA A 476 2.76 6.61 27.33
C ALA A 476 2.41 5.53 26.29
N MET A 477 1.40 4.73 26.60
CA MET A 477 0.68 3.88 25.65
C MET A 477 -0.44 4.71 25.04
N ILE A 478 -0.53 4.71 23.72
CA ILE A 478 -1.45 5.52 22.94
C ILE A 478 -2.36 4.59 22.12
N PHE A 479 -3.67 4.75 22.25
CA PHE A 479 -4.67 4.07 21.42
C PHE A 479 -4.71 4.67 20.01
N THR A 480 -4.58 3.85 18.97
CA THR A 480 -4.43 4.34 17.59
C THR A 480 -5.73 4.80 16.94
N GLY A 481 -6.91 4.48 17.49
CA GLY A 481 -8.19 5.10 17.09
C GLY A 481 -9.17 4.23 16.30
N THR A 482 -9.31 2.95 16.67
CA THR A 482 -10.38 2.04 16.19
C THR A 482 -11.61 2.06 17.13
N THR A 483 -12.55 1.13 16.96
CA THR A 483 -13.61 0.83 17.93
C THR A 483 -13.20 -0.15 19.04
N GLU A 484 -12.02 -0.77 18.97
CA GLU A 484 -11.61 -1.80 19.94
C GLU A 484 -10.39 -1.39 20.78
N ASN A 485 -10.58 -0.47 21.73
CA ASN A 485 -9.50 -0.03 22.63
C ASN A 485 -9.11 -1.06 23.71
N ASN A 486 -9.82 -2.18 23.83
CA ASN A 486 -9.46 -3.30 24.70
C ASN A 486 -8.63 -4.39 23.97
N ASN A 487 -8.11 -4.09 22.77
CA ASN A 487 -7.17 -4.93 22.04
C ASN A 487 -5.80 -4.24 21.96
N GLY A 488 -4.76 -4.87 22.53
CA GLY A 488 -3.42 -4.29 22.58
C GLY A 488 -2.75 -4.09 21.22
N ASP A 489 -3.20 -4.76 20.16
CA ASP A 489 -2.73 -4.52 18.77
C ASP A 489 -3.11 -3.11 18.27
N ASN A 490 -4.16 -2.50 18.85
CA ASN A 490 -4.60 -1.14 18.55
C ASN A 490 -3.92 -0.07 19.42
N TRP A 491 -2.84 -0.43 20.12
CA TRP A 491 -2.07 0.48 20.96
C TRP A 491 -0.62 0.53 20.52
N THR A 492 -0.02 1.70 20.62
CA THR A 492 1.41 1.93 20.34
C THR A 492 2.07 2.71 21.47
N LEU A 493 3.39 2.81 21.44
CA LEU A 493 4.11 3.70 22.35
C LEU A 493 4.17 5.11 21.78
N ALA A 494 4.00 6.10 22.64
CA ALA A 494 4.29 7.49 22.33
C ALA A 494 5.71 7.63 21.80
N THR A 495 5.87 8.29 20.66
CA THR A 495 7.18 8.49 20.03
C THR A 495 7.73 9.89 20.25
N GLU A 496 6.90 10.78 20.77
CA GLU A 496 7.22 12.19 21.01
C GLU A 496 6.57 12.66 22.31
N ARG A 497 7.29 13.51 23.03
CA ARG A 497 6.75 14.31 24.12
C ARG A 497 6.02 15.51 23.56
N GLU A 498 4.72 15.36 23.40
CA GLU A 498 3.94 16.37 22.76
C GLU A 498 3.38 17.44 23.73
N ARG A 499 2.78 18.50 23.19
CA ARG A 499 2.15 19.54 24.02
C ARG A 499 1.00 18.95 24.82
N GLY A 500 0.87 19.45 26.04
CA GLY A 500 0.19 18.75 27.13
C GLY A 500 1.15 18.76 28.31
N TYR A 501 2.42 18.45 28.00
CA TYR A 501 3.58 18.66 28.84
C TYR A 501 4.20 20.07 28.75
N THR A 502 5.07 20.40 29.71
CA THR A 502 6.03 21.51 29.67
C THR A 502 7.12 21.20 28.65
N GLN A 503 7.36 22.13 27.72
CA GLN A 503 8.30 21.97 26.60
C GLN A 503 9.78 22.21 26.99
N ASP A 504 10.24 21.67 28.12
CA ASP A 504 11.67 21.69 28.46
C ASP A 504 12.47 20.55 27.81
N GLU A 505 11.80 19.77 26.93
CA GLU A 505 12.29 18.58 26.23
C GLU A 505 12.90 17.53 27.18
N SER A 506 12.50 17.56 28.46
CA SER A 506 12.93 16.59 29.47
C SER A 506 11.71 15.90 30.07
N GLY A 507 11.76 14.57 30.16
CA GLY A 507 10.66 13.78 30.71
C GLY A 507 10.17 12.73 29.72
N ASP A 508 8.92 12.35 29.90
CA ASP A 508 8.29 11.20 29.26
C ASP A 508 7.60 11.60 27.95
N ASP A 509 7.53 10.67 26.99
CA ASP A 509 6.79 10.87 25.74
C ASP A 509 5.30 10.59 25.95
N GLY A 510 4.43 11.32 25.26
CA GLY A 510 2.97 11.25 25.39
C GLY A 510 2.27 12.52 24.91
N SER A 511 0.94 12.50 24.85
CA SER A 511 0.09 13.55 24.25
C SER A 511 -1.04 14.06 25.18
N PRO A 512 -0.82 14.26 26.49
CA PRO A 512 -1.92 14.54 27.42
C PRO A 512 -2.74 15.79 27.07
N GLY A 513 -4.05 15.62 27.02
CA GLY A 513 -5.06 16.60 26.64
C GLY A 513 -5.26 16.76 25.13
N ARG A 514 -4.73 15.88 24.28
CA ARG A 514 -4.83 16.03 22.82
C ARG A 514 -4.58 14.74 22.04
N ASN A 515 -4.97 14.75 20.77
CA ASN A 515 -4.71 13.65 19.85
C ASN A 515 -3.21 13.55 19.53
N GLY A 516 -2.58 12.46 19.98
CA GLY A 516 -1.18 12.15 19.75
C GLY A 516 -0.84 11.68 18.34
N THR A 517 0.46 11.63 18.05
CA THR A 517 1.01 11.16 16.79
C THR A 517 0.69 9.68 16.60
N GLY A 518 0.02 9.37 15.50
CA GLY A 518 -0.45 8.01 15.19
C GLY A 518 -1.86 7.69 15.70
N GLN A 519 -2.53 8.60 16.41
CA GLN A 519 -3.96 8.49 16.72
C GLN A 519 -4.83 9.02 15.57
N THR A 520 -5.87 8.26 15.24
CA THR A 520 -6.90 8.62 14.26
C THR A 520 -8.23 8.98 14.93
N LEU A 521 -8.19 9.52 16.16
CA LEU A 521 -9.40 9.85 16.93
C LEU A 521 -10.09 11.15 16.44
N GLN A 522 -9.31 12.02 15.81
CA GLN A 522 -9.74 13.28 15.21
C GLN A 522 -9.20 13.40 13.79
N PRO A 523 -9.81 14.21 12.91
CA PRO A 523 -9.19 14.56 11.63
C PRO A 523 -7.87 15.26 11.87
N THR A 524 -6.79 14.70 11.32
CA THR A 524 -5.44 15.22 11.45
C THR A 524 -4.83 15.64 10.11
N THR A 525 -3.78 16.44 10.17
CA THR A 525 -2.96 16.80 9.02
C THR A 525 -1.54 17.12 9.44
N GLU A 526 -0.55 16.64 8.71
CA GLU A 526 0.84 17.05 8.92
C GLU A 526 1.09 18.41 8.27
N ILE A 527 1.40 19.40 9.09
CA ILE A 527 1.77 20.73 8.62
C ILE A 527 3.29 20.81 8.50
N THR A 528 3.77 20.85 7.25
CA THR A 528 5.21 20.87 6.93
C THR A 528 5.68 22.23 6.37
N GLY A 529 6.99 22.34 6.16
CA GLY A 529 7.64 23.50 5.52
C GLY A 529 8.13 24.58 6.49
N SER A 530 8.63 25.70 5.96
CA SER A 530 9.15 26.81 6.78
C SER A 530 8.05 27.74 7.29
N ALA A 531 8.44 28.78 8.04
CA ALA A 531 7.53 29.77 8.58
C ALA A 531 6.73 30.44 7.47
N GLY A 532 5.48 30.76 7.74
CA GLY A 532 4.64 31.46 6.79
C GLY A 532 3.16 31.41 7.11
N TRP A 533 2.43 32.30 6.43
CA TRP A 533 0.98 32.31 6.45
C TRP A 533 0.42 31.05 5.78
N ARG A 534 -0.45 30.35 6.50
CA ARG A 534 -1.29 29.28 5.99
C ARG A 534 -2.72 29.79 5.93
N MET A 535 -3.41 29.50 4.84
CA MET A 535 -4.85 29.69 4.74
C MET A 535 -5.50 28.33 4.97
N VAL A 536 -6.34 28.20 5.99
CA VAL A 536 -6.86 26.92 6.47
C VAL A 536 -8.39 26.97 6.52
N SER A 537 -9.01 25.91 6.03
CA SER A 537 -10.42 25.61 6.27
C SER A 537 -10.50 24.25 6.95
N ALA A 538 -11.26 24.15 8.04
CA ALA A 538 -11.54 22.86 8.68
C ALA A 538 -12.82 22.25 8.09
N PRO A 539 -12.83 20.93 7.82
CA PRO A 539 -14.05 20.21 7.43
C PRO A 539 -15.05 20.12 8.60
N MET A 540 -14.58 20.35 9.83
CA MET A 540 -15.36 20.35 11.06
C MET A 540 -16.02 21.72 11.33
N SER A 541 -17.10 21.70 12.10
CA SER A 541 -17.67 22.92 12.71
C SER A 541 -17.07 23.20 14.09
N SER A 542 -17.19 24.45 14.59
CA SER A 542 -16.80 24.86 15.94
C SER A 542 -15.29 24.94 16.25
N VAL A 543 -14.40 24.84 15.25
CA VAL A 543 -12.96 25.07 15.48
C VAL A 543 -12.73 26.51 15.92
N ASN A 544 -12.04 26.72 17.04
CA ASN A 544 -11.79 28.04 17.61
C ASN A 544 -10.29 28.26 17.92
N ALA A 545 -9.94 29.42 18.48
CA ALA A 545 -8.54 29.73 18.78
C ALA A 545 -7.97 28.95 19.98
N ASP A 546 -8.80 28.58 20.97
CA ASP A 546 -8.38 27.67 22.06
C ASP A 546 -7.92 26.32 21.49
N THR A 547 -8.69 25.77 20.55
CA THR A 547 -8.33 24.54 19.84
C THR A 547 -6.97 24.65 19.14
N LEU A 548 -6.75 25.71 18.35
CA LEU A 548 -5.50 25.87 17.61
C LEU A 548 -4.29 26.13 18.54
N ALA A 549 -4.51 26.76 19.68
CA ALA A 549 -3.48 27.04 20.69
C ALA A 549 -2.94 25.77 21.36
N GLN A 550 -3.68 24.65 21.31
CA GLN A 550 -3.23 23.33 21.76
C GLN A 550 -2.12 22.75 20.87
N VAL A 551 -1.92 23.27 19.66
CA VAL A 551 -0.94 22.75 18.70
C VAL A 551 0.17 23.76 18.44
N SER A 552 -0.14 25.03 18.13
CA SER A 552 0.92 26.02 17.92
C SER A 552 0.51 27.40 18.43
N LEU A 553 1.41 28.39 18.31
CA LEU A 553 1.23 29.67 18.97
C LEU A 553 0.04 30.40 18.36
N VAL A 554 -0.92 30.76 19.20
CA VAL A 554 -1.95 31.75 18.92
C VAL A 554 -1.63 32.98 19.75
N GLN A 555 -1.56 34.14 19.12
CA GLN A 555 -1.31 35.40 19.81
C GLN A 555 -2.08 36.55 19.18
N GLY A 556 -2.32 37.59 19.98
CA GLY A 556 -3.10 38.77 19.58
C GLY A 556 -4.61 38.50 19.47
N VAL A 557 -5.10 37.41 20.07
CA VAL A 557 -6.51 37.04 20.20
C VAL A 557 -6.95 37.23 21.66
N ASP A 558 -8.20 37.58 21.93
CA ASP A 558 -8.67 37.70 23.32
C ASP A 558 -8.66 36.33 24.01
N GLY A 559 -7.97 36.20 25.14
CA GLY A 559 -7.66 34.90 25.77
C GLY A 559 -6.24 34.38 25.48
N HIS A 560 -5.65 34.69 24.32
CA HIS A 560 -4.33 34.20 23.90
C HIS A 560 -3.39 35.35 23.52
N PHE A 561 -2.51 35.73 24.45
CA PHE A 561 -1.56 36.83 24.32
C PHE A 561 -2.19 38.10 23.68
N PRO A 562 -3.29 38.65 24.25
CA PRO A 562 -4.12 39.68 23.59
C PRO A 562 -3.40 41.02 23.31
N ASN A 563 -2.21 41.23 23.88
CA ASN A 563 -1.41 42.44 23.69
C ASN A 563 -0.26 42.25 22.68
N ALA A 564 -0.09 41.05 22.14
CA ALA A 564 0.93 40.74 21.14
C ALA A 564 0.42 41.05 19.72
N ALA A 565 1.31 40.98 18.73
CA ALA A 565 0.91 41.14 17.33
C ALA A 565 0.08 39.92 16.91
N PRO A 566 -1.11 40.10 16.31
CA PRO A 566 -1.93 38.97 15.91
C PRO A 566 -1.25 38.11 14.86
N ASN A 567 -1.34 36.80 15.02
CA ASN A 567 -0.87 35.82 14.05
C ASN A 567 -1.98 34.90 13.55
N LEU A 568 -3.19 35.02 14.09
CA LEU A 568 -4.39 34.32 13.67
C LEU A 568 -5.45 35.36 13.29
N TYR A 569 -6.07 35.14 12.14
CA TYR A 569 -7.04 36.06 11.57
C TYR A 569 -8.26 35.30 11.05
N GLN A 570 -9.44 35.79 11.38
CA GLN A 570 -10.71 35.24 10.93
C GLN A 570 -11.27 36.03 9.75
N TRP A 571 -11.93 35.33 8.82
CA TRP A 571 -12.62 35.97 7.71
C TRP A 571 -13.85 36.76 8.21
N PRO A 572 -13.98 38.06 7.93
CA PRO A 572 -15.06 38.90 8.46
C PRO A 572 -16.39 38.78 7.70
N GLY A 573 -16.54 37.87 6.72
CA GLY A 573 -17.86 37.54 6.14
C GLY A 573 -18.52 38.61 5.25
N GLY A 574 -17.79 39.63 4.78
CA GLY A 574 -18.34 40.75 4.00
C GLY A 574 -18.36 40.57 2.47
N THR A 575 -19.32 41.23 1.81
CA THR A 575 -19.39 41.36 0.34
C THR A 575 -18.58 42.60 -0.12
N ASP A 576 -17.44 42.37 -0.76
CA ASP A 576 -16.57 43.34 -1.45
C ASP A 576 -16.72 44.83 -1.07
N ASP A 577 -15.83 45.30 -0.19
CA ASP A 577 -15.07 46.54 -0.32
C ASP A 577 -14.33 46.81 1.01
N ASN A 578 -13.08 46.32 1.11
CA ASN A 578 -12.10 46.82 2.10
C ASN A 578 -12.41 46.52 3.59
N GLU A 579 -13.11 45.43 3.91
CA GLU A 579 -13.09 44.87 5.28
C GLU A 579 -11.85 43.99 5.45
N ASP A 580 -10.91 44.48 6.27
CA ASP A 580 -9.68 43.76 6.60
C ASP A 580 -10.00 42.53 7.47
N TRP A 581 -9.22 41.47 7.31
CA TRP A 581 -9.21 40.29 8.19
C TRP A 581 -9.24 40.72 9.67
N ASP A 582 -10.16 40.15 10.45
CA ASP A 582 -10.32 40.53 11.86
C ASP A 582 -9.40 39.68 12.74
N ALA A 583 -8.64 40.35 13.59
CA ALA A 583 -7.81 39.75 14.64
C ALA A 583 -8.47 39.82 16.02
N SER A 584 -9.59 40.54 16.14
CA SER A 584 -10.24 40.85 17.42
C SER A 584 -11.49 40.01 17.64
N PHE A 585 -11.28 38.73 17.95
CA PHE A 585 -12.33 37.79 18.36
C PHE A 585 -11.95 37.08 19.67
N SER A 586 -12.93 36.45 20.33
CA SER A 586 -12.71 35.66 21.55
C SER A 586 -12.02 34.34 21.21
N ALA A 587 -11.22 33.80 22.13
CA ALA A 587 -10.59 32.49 21.98
C ALA A 587 -11.59 31.36 21.65
N THR A 588 -12.83 31.52 22.13
CA THR A 588 -13.94 30.57 22.00
C THR A 588 -14.83 30.79 20.78
N ASP A 589 -14.60 31.84 19.98
CA ASP A 589 -15.46 32.12 18.82
C ASP A 589 -15.20 31.08 17.71
N ASP A 590 -16.28 30.56 17.11
CA ASP A 590 -16.21 29.57 16.03
C ASP A 590 -15.63 30.20 14.75
N LEU A 591 -14.47 29.72 14.32
CA LEU A 591 -13.74 30.14 13.11
C LEU A 591 -14.34 29.58 11.81
N THR A 592 -15.24 28.59 11.92
CA THR A 592 -15.66 27.74 10.80
C THR A 592 -17.15 27.83 10.46
N GLY A 593 -18.03 28.09 11.43
CA GLY A 593 -19.48 28.15 11.24
C GLY A 593 -20.08 29.56 11.18
N SER A 594 -21.41 29.64 11.25
CA SER A 594 -22.17 30.90 11.32
C SER A 594 -22.10 31.60 12.69
N GLY A 595 -21.30 31.06 13.62
CA GLY A 595 -20.98 31.66 14.91
C GLY A 595 -19.84 32.68 14.86
N ALA A 596 -19.15 32.82 13.72
CA ALA A 596 -18.20 33.89 13.49
C ALA A 596 -18.83 35.27 13.82
N PRO A 597 -18.07 36.29 14.27
CA PRO A 597 -18.60 37.63 14.57
C PRO A 597 -19.46 38.25 13.46
N SER A 598 -19.28 37.77 12.22
CA SER A 598 -20.01 38.16 11.01
C SER A 598 -21.18 37.26 10.59
N GLY A 599 -21.34 36.09 11.20
CA GLY A 599 -22.39 35.14 10.87
C GLY A 599 -22.10 34.22 9.66
N ALA A 600 -20.92 34.29 9.06
CA ALA A 600 -20.56 33.55 7.84
C ALA A 600 -19.47 32.49 8.08
N ALA A 601 -19.61 31.33 7.44
CA ALA A 601 -18.60 30.26 7.41
C ALA A 601 -17.46 30.62 6.42
N GLY A 602 -16.23 30.85 6.91
CA GLY A 602 -15.19 31.50 6.08
C GLY A 602 -13.75 30.97 6.14
N GLY A 603 -13.40 30.09 7.09
CA GLY A 603 -12.02 29.68 7.32
C GLY A 603 -11.14 30.78 7.95
N PHE A 604 -9.87 30.46 8.20
CA PHE A 604 -8.93 31.34 8.91
C PHE A 604 -7.55 31.37 8.25
N ILE A 605 -6.78 32.43 8.52
CA ILE A 605 -5.36 32.49 8.14
C ILE A 605 -4.52 32.51 9.41
N TRP A 606 -3.51 31.65 9.46
CA TRP A 606 -2.62 31.49 10.60
C TRP A 606 -1.16 31.55 10.16
N TYR A 607 -0.37 32.39 10.82
CA TYR A 607 1.08 32.40 10.62
C TYR A 607 1.74 31.37 11.53
N LEU A 608 2.41 30.41 10.90
CA LEU A 608 3.21 29.40 11.56
C LEU A 608 4.67 29.82 11.59
N TYR A 609 5.32 29.59 12.72
CA TYR A 609 6.74 29.86 12.92
C TYR A 609 7.58 28.60 12.66
N ASP A 610 8.80 28.74 12.15
CA ASP A 610 9.74 27.64 11.88
C ASP A 610 10.80 27.45 12.97
N ALA A 611 10.68 28.21 14.05
CA ALA A 611 11.46 28.06 15.26
C ALA A 611 10.54 28.26 16.45
N ALA A 612 10.79 27.52 17.52
CA ALA A 612 10.07 27.71 18.77
C ALA A 612 10.36 29.13 19.29
N GLU A 613 9.43 30.06 19.05
CA GLU A 613 9.53 31.43 19.56
C GLU A 613 9.18 31.50 21.05
N THR A 614 8.40 30.53 21.51
CA THR A 614 7.90 30.37 22.89
C THR A 614 7.70 28.88 23.19
N GLU A 615 7.44 28.55 24.45
CA GLU A 615 6.95 27.21 24.86
C GLU A 615 5.58 26.84 24.25
N PHE A 616 4.93 27.79 23.58
CA PHE A 616 3.64 27.61 22.93
C PHE A 616 3.75 27.47 21.40
N THR A 617 4.92 27.17 20.83
CA THR A 617 5.06 27.00 19.37
C THR A 617 5.60 25.61 18.99
N ASP A 618 4.74 24.71 18.49
CA ASP A 618 5.21 23.50 17.80
C ASP A 618 5.73 23.93 16.42
N THR A 619 6.96 23.51 16.07
CA THR A 619 7.61 23.87 14.81
C THR A 619 7.34 22.82 13.75
N PRO A 620 7.03 23.19 12.50
CA PRO A 620 6.87 22.21 11.42
C PRO A 620 8.09 21.28 11.26
N PRO A 621 7.89 19.97 10.97
CA PRO A 621 6.59 19.31 10.83
C PRO A 621 5.89 19.12 12.18
N PHE A 622 4.57 19.34 12.22
CA PHE A 622 3.73 18.98 13.37
C PHE A 622 2.35 18.51 12.88
N THR A 623 1.69 17.67 13.67
CA THR A 623 0.33 17.20 13.40
C THR A 623 -0.69 18.19 13.95
N LEU A 624 -1.56 18.70 13.09
CA LEU A 624 -2.71 19.53 13.46
C LEU A 624 -3.95 18.65 13.51
N SER A 625 -4.54 18.53 14.70
CA SER A 625 -5.79 17.80 14.95
C SER A 625 -6.87 18.79 15.35
N VAL A 626 -8.10 18.62 14.83
CA VAL A 626 -9.22 19.50 15.17
C VAL A 626 -10.40 18.73 15.78
N PRO A 627 -10.79 18.98 17.04
CA PRO A 627 -12.08 18.56 17.58
C PRO A 627 -13.24 19.22 16.82
N GLY A 628 -14.36 18.51 16.70
CA GLY A 628 -15.62 19.07 16.23
C GLY A 628 -16.55 18.03 15.61
N ALA A 629 -17.77 18.44 15.28
CA ALA A 629 -18.68 17.59 14.49
C ALA A 629 -18.33 17.71 13.00
N PRO A 630 -18.19 16.59 12.27
CA PRO A 630 -18.12 16.60 10.82
C PRO A 630 -19.31 17.36 10.23
N ARG A 631 -19.10 18.02 9.09
CA ARG A 631 -20.22 18.66 8.41
C ARG A 631 -21.12 17.59 7.79
N THR A 632 -22.33 17.48 8.32
CA THR A 632 -23.36 16.53 7.84
C THR A 632 -24.07 16.95 6.54
N SER A 633 -23.59 18.01 5.88
CA SER A 633 -24.16 18.47 4.61
C SER A 633 -23.15 19.21 3.76
N ASP A 634 -23.27 19.07 2.44
CA ASP A 634 -22.47 19.79 1.45
C ASP A 634 -22.51 21.29 1.70
N VAL A 635 -21.32 21.89 1.68
CA VAL A 635 -21.17 23.33 1.84
C VAL A 635 -21.30 23.98 0.47
N THR A 636 -22.49 24.49 0.15
CA THR A 636 -22.73 25.20 -1.11
C THR A 636 -22.02 26.57 -1.13
N THR A 637 -21.59 27.04 -2.31
CA THR A 637 -20.95 28.37 -2.44
C THR A 637 -21.81 29.52 -1.93
N SER A 638 -23.14 29.40 -2.02
CA SER A 638 -24.10 30.35 -1.44
C SER A 638 -24.12 30.38 0.09
N SER A 639 -23.81 29.25 0.73
CA SER A 639 -23.66 29.17 2.20
C SER A 639 -22.31 29.73 2.67
N LEU A 640 -21.28 29.70 1.81
CA LEU A 640 -19.97 30.32 2.03
C LEU A 640 -19.95 31.82 1.77
N SER A 641 -20.93 32.37 1.05
CA SER A 641 -20.97 33.79 0.69
C SER A 641 -21.74 34.66 1.70
N GLY A 642 -22.36 34.07 2.73
CA GLY A 642 -23.45 34.70 3.46
C GLY A 642 -24.66 34.90 2.53
N GLU A 643 -25.86 34.60 3.00
CA GLU A 643 -27.05 34.73 2.14
C GLU A 643 -27.37 36.20 1.86
N SER A 644 -26.82 36.77 0.79
CA SER A 644 -27.52 37.53 -0.26
C SER A 644 -26.59 38.46 -1.05
N SER A 645 -26.73 38.37 -2.38
CA SER A 645 -26.21 39.26 -3.43
C SER A 645 -24.72 39.13 -3.78
N GLY A 646 -24.52 38.69 -5.03
CA GLY A 646 -23.21 38.30 -5.55
C GLY A 646 -22.17 39.41 -5.53
N ASN A 647 -21.00 39.09 -4.98
CA ASN A 647 -19.70 39.51 -5.47
C ASN A 647 -18.57 38.66 -4.85
N SER A 648 -17.40 38.78 -5.46
CA SER A 648 -16.05 38.21 -5.29
C SER A 648 -15.48 37.88 -3.89
N ALA A 649 -16.18 37.13 -3.03
CA ALA A 649 -15.54 36.56 -1.84
C ALA A 649 -14.44 35.56 -2.23
N PHE A 650 -13.25 35.67 -1.62
CA PHE A 650 -12.25 34.60 -1.67
C PHE A 650 -12.80 33.42 -0.86
N HIS A 651 -12.99 32.28 -1.51
CA HIS A 651 -13.30 31.03 -0.83
C HIS A 651 -11.97 30.34 -0.50
N LEU A 652 -11.68 30.16 0.79
CA LEU A 652 -10.53 29.38 1.24
C LEU A 652 -10.81 27.89 0.96
N LEU A 653 -10.17 27.35 -0.08
CA LEU A 653 -10.27 25.94 -0.48
C LEU A 653 -9.04 25.12 -0.07
N GLY A 654 -8.15 25.70 0.76
CA GLY A 654 -7.04 24.96 1.36
C GLY A 654 -7.57 24.03 2.44
N ASN A 655 -7.79 22.77 2.09
CA ASN A 655 -8.05 21.70 3.05
C ASN A 655 -6.75 20.97 3.34
N PRO A 656 -6.14 21.16 4.51
CA PRO A 656 -4.98 20.38 4.85
C PRO A 656 -5.35 18.96 5.33
N TYR A 657 -6.60 18.69 5.71
CA TYR A 657 -7.04 17.42 6.28
C TYR A 657 -7.35 16.35 5.21
N ALA A 658 -7.22 15.08 5.58
CA ALA A 658 -7.47 13.93 4.69
C ALA A 658 -8.94 13.79 4.27
N GLN A 659 -9.88 14.28 5.08
CA GLN A 659 -11.31 14.23 4.76
C GLN A 659 -11.65 15.06 3.52
N SER A 660 -12.36 14.46 2.56
CA SER A 660 -12.67 15.09 1.28
C SER A 660 -13.71 16.21 1.40
N PHE A 661 -13.49 17.32 0.69
CA PHE A 661 -14.56 18.26 0.34
C PHE A 661 -15.20 17.81 -0.98
N ASP A 662 -16.52 17.62 -1.02
CA ASP A 662 -17.20 17.43 -2.30
C ASP A 662 -17.26 18.77 -3.07
N LEU A 663 -16.30 18.94 -3.99
CA LEU A 663 -16.23 20.09 -4.88
C LEU A 663 -17.14 19.94 -6.11
N SER A 664 -17.79 18.80 -6.32
CA SER A 664 -18.68 18.58 -7.47
C SER A 664 -19.94 19.45 -7.43
N ALA A 665 -20.34 19.87 -6.23
CA ALA A 665 -21.42 20.83 -6.00
C ALA A 665 -21.01 22.30 -6.16
N LEU A 666 -19.70 22.61 -6.28
CA LEU A 666 -19.22 23.98 -6.52
C LEU A 666 -19.52 24.43 -7.96
N ASN A 667 -20.62 25.17 -8.12
CA ASN A 667 -20.93 25.82 -9.38
C ASN A 667 -20.11 27.11 -9.56
N LEU A 668 -18.84 26.98 -9.91
CA LEU A 668 -17.94 28.09 -10.26
C LEU A 668 -18.26 28.73 -11.62
N SER A 669 -19.17 28.12 -12.40
CA SER A 669 -19.44 28.54 -13.79
C SER A 669 -20.22 29.85 -13.94
N ASN A 670 -20.69 30.45 -12.84
CA ASN A 670 -21.36 31.76 -12.83
C ASN A 670 -20.41 32.96 -12.60
N GLN A 671 -19.09 32.77 -12.54
CA GLN A 671 -18.11 33.87 -12.53
C GLN A 671 -17.89 34.42 -13.95
N ASP A 672 -18.92 35.07 -14.50
CA ASP A 672 -18.81 35.78 -15.77
C ASP A 672 -17.89 37.01 -15.63
N ALA A 673 -16.75 36.95 -16.32
CA ALA A 673 -16.06 38.03 -17.02
C ALA A 673 -16.22 39.46 -16.47
N ILE A 674 -15.28 39.90 -15.64
CA ILE A 674 -14.93 41.33 -15.57
C ILE A 674 -13.90 41.58 -16.68
N GLU A 675 -14.40 42.00 -17.85
CA GLU A 675 -13.56 42.62 -18.88
C GLU A 675 -12.92 43.89 -18.31
N HIS A 676 -11.60 44.00 -18.47
CA HIS A 676 -10.84 45.23 -18.24
C HIS A 676 -11.39 46.39 -19.11
N GLU A 677 -11.78 47.50 -18.48
CA GLU A 677 -11.66 48.87 -19.06
C GLU A 677 -10.48 49.63 -18.45
#